data_AF-A0A928KNX0-F1
#
_entry.id   AF-A0A928KNX0-F1
#
_cell.length_a   1.000
_cell.length_b   1.000
_cell.length_c   1.000
_cell.angle_alpha   90.00
_cell.angle_beta   90.00
_cell.angle_gamma   90.00
#
_symmetry.space_group_name_H-M   'P 1'
#
loop_
_entity.id
_entity.type
_entity.pdbx_description
1 polymer ?
#
loop_
_entity_poly.entity_id
_entity_poly.type
_entity_poly.pdbx_seq_one_letter_code
_entity_poly.pdbx_strand_id
1 'polypeptide(L)'
;MKKEEYLSEVTKRIYNESEHRAVYDELGEHIDSKTEELSKRYLSAEAAAEKAVDEMGDTEQVRDDFAQIHNDGYNPAFDIVTLLLHMGILAGGWYLMKVFVFNDSGMMSTHLAAVCIALSLMLSDVFMTLKRKLLVPTIFSFFRLGATGAFLYIVFVELGKLSDSSLVTVLQDFYRSQIPNQSNYYNKEQIITALTVIAAVMLCGILISLIIWMKKRLRVNNRTDNMVRRKAAGIYRYFAVTLLCFAVFFGVKQFIDRNAYKSEYLNAFETVQQMSETCKTVEDVTEFIRACDLDFKESRNNSGELTGYSYLSNYTQIECDLTPEPAPSLAEAIDGDTYEIVDNLMTSQGVPEDTRELFKVQLNVNKYTVKKGTDSFTLKCLWADEEDEEYLADFTPYNANSEEQFDYYKGIIPRSFIFSVDDSPLNEKSCSFTYYIISGNFSYEEKREVVYRTPLYDKLNAYSDKLLAVIEKNGDLLPYELAKKTKAKEQVIDYSEEIKRLYKKFGGNSSLYDNIEITETRYVTKSGMFYVLDGEKPPYATVLFADLNNRYFRIGIIGNNGEAYEANEDTRSLSINGYHFDRYGKCYSSAEHVPFYTRDGRKYYFRSVKRSTGDPNIGDIKEKYYTDRQNSWYPESQCFVDEEGYIYFNTDGSLKYDEKGYFKSSSGKRYIKATETSWYDDGTLAAPQRKTKLQKALSGD
;
A
#
# COMPACT_ATOMS: atom_id res chain seq x y z
N MET A 1 -28.83 14.59 78.20
CA MET A 1 -28.24 13.35 77.60
C MET A 1 -26.99 12.95 78.39
N LYS A 2 -26.67 11.65 78.54
CA LYS A 2 -25.49 11.22 79.33
C LYS A 2 -24.18 11.47 78.56
N LYS A 3 -23.08 11.76 79.27
CA LYS A 3 -21.74 12.03 78.70
C LYS A 3 -21.27 10.95 77.72
N GLU A 4 -21.33 9.68 78.12
CA GLU A 4 -20.86 8.56 77.28
C GLU A 4 -21.68 8.41 76.00
N GLU A 5 -22.98 8.69 76.08
CA GLU A 5 -23.91 8.67 74.95
C GLU A 5 -23.63 9.84 73.98
N TYR A 6 -23.39 11.05 74.52
CA TYR A 6 -22.97 12.21 73.72
C TYR A 6 -21.64 11.96 73.00
N LEU A 7 -20.61 11.50 73.73
CA LEU A 7 -19.30 11.22 73.15
C LEU A 7 -19.40 10.16 72.05
N SER A 8 -20.14 9.07 72.30
CA SER A 8 -20.33 8.01 71.31
C SER A 8 -21.07 8.47 70.07
N GLU A 9 -22.07 9.35 70.18
CA GLU A 9 -22.81 9.86 69.01
C GLU A 9 -22.02 10.92 68.23
N VAL A 10 -21.28 11.78 68.92
CA VAL A 10 -20.48 12.85 68.29
C VAL A 10 -19.27 12.29 67.53
N THR A 11 -18.60 11.26 68.05
CA THR A 11 -17.44 10.66 67.36
C THR A 11 -17.83 9.57 66.36
N LYS A 12 -19.10 9.17 66.31
CA LYS A 12 -19.61 8.03 65.53
C LYS A 12 -19.25 8.05 64.04
N ARG A 13 -19.15 9.25 63.46
CA ARG A 13 -18.84 9.44 62.03
C ARG A 13 -17.35 9.56 61.75
N ILE A 14 -16.47 9.54 62.75
CA ILE A 14 -15.00 9.55 62.56
C ILE A 14 -14.53 8.12 62.26
N TYR A 15 -14.14 7.84 61.01
CA TYR A 15 -13.80 6.48 60.57
C TYR A 15 -12.39 6.03 60.97
N ASN A 16 -11.48 6.96 61.23
CA ASN A 16 -10.12 6.65 61.66
C ASN A 16 -10.10 6.35 63.15
N GLU A 17 -9.85 5.09 63.53
CA GLU A 17 -9.87 4.63 64.93
C GLU A 17 -8.93 5.40 65.86
N SER A 18 -7.77 5.85 65.38
CA SER A 18 -6.82 6.62 66.20
C SER A 18 -7.30 8.05 66.44
N GLU A 19 -7.91 8.68 65.43
CA GLU A 19 -8.47 10.04 65.55
C GLU A 19 -9.78 9.97 66.34
N HIS A 20 -10.59 8.93 66.13
CA HIS A 20 -11.77 8.66 66.93
C HIS A 20 -11.43 8.59 68.41
N ARG A 21 -10.43 7.78 68.80
CA ARG A 21 -9.98 7.69 70.20
C ARG A 21 -9.44 9.02 70.72
N ALA A 22 -8.58 9.69 69.96
CA ALA A 22 -8.03 10.98 70.37
C ALA A 22 -9.10 12.04 70.60
N VAL A 23 -10.07 12.18 69.68
CA VAL A 23 -11.19 13.12 69.82
C VAL A 23 -12.13 12.69 70.94
N TYR A 24 -12.40 11.39 71.10
CA TYR A 24 -13.23 10.86 72.18
C TYR A 24 -12.62 11.17 73.56
N ASP A 25 -11.31 10.98 73.71
CA ASP A 25 -10.58 11.23 74.96
C ASP A 25 -10.47 12.74 75.25
N GLU A 26 -10.06 13.55 74.26
CA GLU A 26 -9.90 15.01 74.42
C GLU A 26 -11.25 15.71 74.70
N LEU A 27 -12.30 15.36 73.96
CA LEU A 27 -13.64 15.88 74.20
C LEU A 27 -14.19 15.38 75.54
N GLY A 28 -13.88 14.14 75.92
CA GLY A 28 -14.23 13.57 77.22
C GLY A 28 -13.60 14.34 78.39
N GLU A 29 -12.30 14.66 78.30
CA GLU A 29 -11.59 15.50 79.28
C GLU A 29 -12.14 16.92 79.31
N HIS A 30 -12.53 17.49 78.16
CA HIS A 30 -13.13 18.81 78.10
C HIS A 30 -14.49 18.86 78.81
N ILE A 31 -15.34 17.84 78.62
CA ILE A 31 -16.62 17.71 79.32
C ILE A 31 -16.39 17.53 80.83
N ASP A 32 -15.39 16.76 81.25
CA ASP A 32 -15.08 16.57 82.68
C ASP A 32 -14.62 17.86 83.35
N SER A 33 -13.73 18.61 82.70
CA SER A 33 -13.25 19.90 83.17
C SER A 33 -14.40 20.91 83.33
N LYS A 34 -15.29 20.98 82.33
CA LYS A 34 -16.51 21.80 82.43
C LYS A 34 -17.45 21.33 83.54
N THR A 35 -17.62 20.02 83.70
CA THR A 35 -18.47 19.46 84.75
C THR A 35 -17.93 19.84 86.14
N GLU A 36 -16.61 19.82 86.33
CA GLU A 36 -15.96 20.26 87.58
C GLU A 36 -16.18 21.76 87.82
N GLU A 37 -16.04 22.61 86.80
CA GLU A 37 -16.31 24.04 86.91
C GLU A 37 -17.78 24.33 87.27
N LEU A 38 -18.72 23.64 86.63
CA LEU A 38 -20.15 23.79 86.86
C LEU A 38 -20.57 23.21 88.22
N SER A 39 -19.94 22.14 88.69
CA SER A 39 -20.20 21.56 90.02
C SER A 39 -19.92 22.54 91.18
N LYS A 40 -19.03 23.53 90.96
CA LYS A 40 -18.77 24.63 91.91
C LYS A 40 -19.91 25.67 91.95
N ARG A 41 -20.83 25.64 90.99
CA ARG A 41 -21.96 26.58 90.84
C ARG A 41 -23.35 25.94 91.00
N TYR A 42 -23.49 24.62 90.82
CA TYR A 42 -24.77 23.90 90.89
C TYR A 42 -24.79 22.85 92.03
N LEU A 43 -25.97 22.64 92.63
CA LEU A 43 -26.14 21.86 93.87
C LEU A 43 -26.06 20.33 93.72
N SER A 44 -25.97 19.78 92.51
CA SER A 44 -25.84 18.33 92.29
C SER A 44 -24.91 18.00 91.12
N ALA A 45 -24.04 17.00 91.29
CA ALA A 45 -23.09 16.56 90.27
C ALA A 45 -23.76 16.09 88.96
N GLU A 46 -24.96 15.50 89.06
CA GLU A 46 -25.72 15.02 87.90
C GLU A 46 -26.22 16.17 87.02
N ALA A 47 -26.79 17.22 87.63
CA ALA A 47 -27.21 18.42 86.91
C ALA A 47 -26.03 19.21 86.29
N ALA A 48 -24.86 19.17 86.92
CA ALA A 48 -23.65 19.80 86.39
C ALA A 48 -23.12 19.07 85.13
N ALA A 49 -23.17 17.73 85.12
CA ALA A 49 -22.73 16.91 83.99
C ALA A 49 -23.68 17.05 82.79
N GLU A 50 -24.99 17.06 83.02
CA GLU A 50 -25.98 17.25 81.94
C GLU A 50 -25.84 18.63 81.30
N LYS A 51 -25.66 19.68 82.12
CA LYS A 51 -25.43 21.03 81.61
C LYS A 51 -24.09 21.19 80.89
N ALA A 52 -23.05 20.49 81.33
CA ALA A 52 -21.77 20.48 80.64
C ALA A 52 -21.88 19.88 79.23
N VAL A 53 -22.71 18.85 79.04
CA VAL A 53 -23.01 18.24 77.75
C VAL A 53 -23.86 19.18 76.88
N ASP A 54 -24.90 19.80 77.43
CA ASP A 54 -25.75 20.74 76.68
C ASP A 54 -24.97 21.97 76.18
N GLU A 55 -23.97 22.44 76.94
CA GLU A 55 -23.09 23.54 76.52
C GLU A 55 -22.07 23.16 75.43
N MET A 56 -21.93 21.87 75.09
CA MET A 56 -21.07 21.45 73.98
C MET A 56 -21.72 21.69 72.60
N GLY A 57 -23.01 22.03 72.57
CA GLY A 57 -23.75 22.33 71.34
C GLY A 57 -24.57 21.15 70.84
N ASP A 58 -25.19 21.34 69.68
CA ASP A 58 -26.05 20.32 69.08
C ASP A 58 -25.23 19.09 68.64
N THR A 59 -25.63 17.92 69.12
CA THR A 59 -24.93 16.65 68.90
C THR A 59 -24.78 16.34 67.41
N GLU A 60 -25.80 16.64 66.59
CA GLU A 60 -25.73 16.38 65.15
C GLU A 60 -24.77 17.32 64.43
N GLN A 61 -24.84 18.62 64.75
CA GLN A 61 -23.94 19.61 64.18
C GLN A 61 -22.48 19.34 64.54
N VAL A 62 -22.20 19.09 65.83
CA VAL A 62 -20.83 18.82 66.31
C VAL A 62 -20.30 17.50 65.72
N ARG A 63 -21.14 16.48 65.59
CA ARG A 63 -20.80 15.22 64.90
C ARG A 63 -20.40 15.46 63.44
N ASP A 64 -21.16 16.28 62.73
CA ASP A 64 -20.92 16.54 61.31
C ASP A 64 -19.68 17.41 61.09
N ASP A 65 -19.43 18.38 61.97
CA ASP A 65 -18.21 19.18 61.98
C ASP A 65 -16.96 18.31 62.26
N PHE A 66 -17.01 17.43 63.25
CA PHE A 66 -15.90 16.48 63.49
C PHE A 66 -15.73 15.49 62.35
N ALA A 67 -16.82 15.01 61.75
CA ALA A 67 -16.75 14.14 60.58
C ALA A 67 -16.10 14.86 59.39
N GLN A 68 -16.38 16.14 59.18
CA GLN A 68 -15.79 16.94 58.11
C GLN A 68 -14.30 17.22 58.36
N ILE A 69 -13.91 17.46 59.60
CA ILE A 69 -12.52 17.77 59.97
C ILE A 69 -11.64 16.50 59.95
N HIS A 70 -12.15 15.37 60.45
CA HIS A 70 -11.34 14.17 60.69
C HIS A 70 -11.46 13.08 59.61
N ASN A 71 -12.47 13.14 58.73
CA ASN A 71 -12.52 12.27 57.57
C ASN A 71 -12.00 13.01 56.34
N ASP A 72 -10.81 12.65 55.88
CA ASP A 72 -10.30 13.06 54.57
C ASP A 72 -11.35 12.60 53.51
N GLY A 73 -12.17 13.52 52.98
CA GLY A 73 -13.23 13.29 51.98
C GLY A 73 -12.74 12.83 50.60
N TYR A 74 -11.73 11.97 50.57
CA TYR A 74 -11.08 11.45 49.38
C TYR A 74 -11.95 10.40 48.68
N ASN A 75 -12.36 10.70 47.45
CA ASN A 75 -13.06 9.77 46.57
C ASN A 75 -12.08 9.14 45.55
N PRO A 76 -11.86 7.81 45.56
CA PRO A 76 -10.94 7.14 44.64
C PRO A 76 -11.49 7.01 43.21
N ALA A 77 -12.78 7.32 42.96
CA ALA A 77 -13.39 7.17 41.64
C ALA A 77 -12.63 7.94 40.55
N PHE A 78 -12.18 9.17 40.84
CA PHE A 78 -11.39 9.96 39.89
C PHE A 78 -10.04 9.31 39.55
N ASP A 79 -9.40 8.67 40.53
CA ASP A 79 -8.13 7.97 40.36
C ASP A 79 -8.28 6.69 39.52
N ILE A 80 -9.40 5.99 39.71
CA ILE A 80 -9.76 4.81 38.90
C ILE A 80 -10.05 5.24 37.45
N VAL A 81 -10.86 6.27 37.25
CA VAL A 81 -11.19 6.78 35.92
C VAL A 81 -9.93 7.24 35.18
N THR A 82 -9.03 7.97 35.85
CA THR A 82 -7.77 8.41 35.23
C THR A 82 -6.81 7.25 34.95
N LEU A 83 -6.81 6.20 35.78
CA LEU A 83 -6.06 4.97 35.48
C LEU A 83 -6.61 4.28 34.23
N LEU A 84 -7.92 4.09 34.14
CA LEU A 84 -8.56 3.48 32.97
C LEU A 84 -8.33 4.29 31.70
N LEU A 85 -8.39 5.62 31.79
CA LEU A 85 -8.10 6.51 30.67
C LEU A 85 -6.65 6.38 30.20
N HIS A 86 -5.68 6.33 31.12
CA HIS A 86 -4.26 6.13 30.78
C HIS A 86 -4.04 4.81 30.05
N MET A 87 -4.61 3.72 30.57
CA MET A 87 -4.56 2.40 29.93
C MET A 87 -5.22 2.41 28.55
N GLY A 88 -6.38 3.06 28.43
CA GLY A 88 -7.12 3.20 27.17
C GLY A 88 -6.34 3.97 26.11
N ILE A 89 -5.66 5.07 26.50
CA ILE A 89 -4.79 5.84 25.60
C ILE A 89 -3.63 4.98 25.10
N LEU A 90 -2.96 4.24 25.98
CA LEU A 90 -1.84 3.36 25.57
C LEU A 90 -2.31 2.20 24.70
N ALA A 91 -3.45 1.58 25.02
CA ALA A 91 -4.02 0.48 24.24
C ALA A 91 -4.51 0.95 22.86
N GLY A 92 -5.21 2.10 22.80
CA GLY A 92 -5.62 2.73 21.55
C GLY A 92 -4.43 3.17 20.71
N GLY A 93 -3.41 3.76 21.34
CA GLY A 93 -2.15 4.11 20.70
C GLY A 93 -1.44 2.90 20.11
N TRP A 94 -1.36 1.79 20.86
CA TRP A 94 -0.80 0.54 20.36
C TRP A 94 -1.59 -0.01 19.17
N TYR A 95 -2.93 0.00 19.23
CA TYR A 95 -3.77 -0.47 18.13
C TYR A 95 -3.53 0.35 16.86
N LEU A 96 -3.55 1.68 16.97
CA LEU A 96 -3.29 2.58 15.84
C LEU A 96 -1.89 2.37 15.27
N MET A 97 -0.87 2.24 16.14
CA MET A 97 0.49 1.98 15.68
C MET A 97 0.60 0.62 15.00
N LYS A 98 -0.04 -0.42 15.53
CA LYS A 98 -0.04 -1.76 14.92
C LYS A 98 -0.66 -1.75 13.53
N VAL A 99 -1.78 -1.06 13.35
CA VAL A 99 -2.47 -0.99 12.07
C VAL A 99 -1.68 -0.13 11.07
N PHE A 100 -1.23 1.07 11.46
CA PHE A 100 -0.75 2.06 10.50
C PHE A 100 0.77 2.28 10.50
N VAL A 101 1.47 2.05 11.62
CA VAL A 101 2.85 2.54 11.84
C VAL A 101 3.90 1.42 11.88
N PHE A 102 3.63 0.30 12.55
CA PHE A 102 4.60 -0.79 12.71
C PHE A 102 4.95 -1.42 11.36
N ASN A 103 6.20 -1.90 11.24
CA ASN A 103 6.84 -2.38 10.00
C ASN A 103 6.94 -1.36 8.85
N ASP A 104 6.68 -0.07 9.09
CA ASP A 104 6.91 1.02 8.14
C ASP A 104 8.14 1.83 8.57
N SER A 105 9.24 1.71 7.82
CA SER A 105 10.54 2.32 8.14
C SER A 105 10.51 3.84 8.00
N GLY A 106 9.72 4.38 7.07
CA GLY A 106 9.53 5.82 6.91
C GLY A 106 8.75 6.47 8.05
N MET A 107 8.18 5.69 8.98
CA MET A 107 7.42 6.20 10.14
C MET A 107 8.25 6.34 11.41
N MET A 108 9.58 6.40 11.33
CA MET A 108 10.49 6.53 12.47
C MET A 108 10.15 7.73 13.37
N SER A 109 9.85 8.89 12.80
CA SER A 109 9.46 10.09 13.54
C SER A 109 8.19 9.85 14.36
N THR A 110 7.23 9.10 13.84
CA THR A 110 6.01 8.71 14.56
C THR A 110 6.30 7.79 15.76
N HIS A 111 7.25 6.86 15.63
CA HIS A 111 7.66 6.00 16.75
C HIS A 111 8.31 6.84 17.87
N LEU A 112 9.18 7.80 17.53
CA LEU A 112 9.77 8.71 18.51
C LEU A 112 8.73 9.60 19.19
N ALA A 113 7.74 10.10 18.43
CA ALA A 113 6.61 10.84 19.00
C ALA A 113 5.83 9.99 20.02
N ALA A 114 5.57 8.72 19.72
CA ALA A 114 4.87 7.81 20.63
C ALA A 114 5.63 7.57 21.94
N VAL A 115 6.97 7.41 21.87
CA VAL A 115 7.83 7.32 23.06
C VAL A 115 7.72 8.59 23.91
N CYS A 116 7.81 9.76 23.29
CA CYS A 116 7.70 11.05 23.98
C CYS A 116 6.33 11.26 24.64
N ILE A 117 5.24 10.90 23.97
CA ILE A 117 3.88 11.00 24.52
C ILE A 117 3.73 10.06 25.73
N ALA A 118 4.12 8.79 25.60
CA ALA A 118 3.99 7.81 26.68
C ALA A 118 4.80 8.21 27.92
N LEU A 119 6.01 8.73 27.73
CA LEU A 119 6.85 9.26 28.81
C LEU A 119 6.28 10.55 29.41
N SER A 120 5.77 11.46 28.58
CA SER A 120 5.14 12.71 29.05
C SER A 120 3.91 12.45 29.92
N LEU A 121 3.07 11.49 29.52
CA LEU A 121 1.92 11.04 30.32
C LEU A 121 2.37 10.49 31.67
N MET A 122 3.38 9.60 31.67
CA MET A 122 3.90 9.02 32.92
C MET A 122 4.52 10.06 33.85
N LEU A 123 5.31 11.01 33.33
CA LEU A 123 5.89 12.09 34.13
C LEU A 123 4.82 13.03 34.71
N SER A 124 3.76 13.30 33.93
CA SER A 124 2.61 14.09 34.38
C SER A 124 1.89 13.42 35.54
N ASP A 125 1.76 12.08 35.51
CA ASP A 125 1.18 11.31 36.59
C ASP A 125 2.03 11.32 37.86
N VAL A 126 3.35 11.13 37.74
CA VAL A 126 4.27 11.26 38.88
C VAL A 126 4.18 12.66 39.50
N PHE A 127 4.12 13.70 38.67
CA PHE A 127 3.90 15.07 39.13
C PHE A 127 2.58 15.23 39.91
N MET A 128 1.47 14.72 39.38
CA MET A 128 0.16 14.80 40.03
C MET A 128 0.13 14.04 41.36
N THR A 129 0.77 12.88 41.42
CA THR A 129 0.89 12.06 42.63
C THR A 129 1.69 12.78 43.71
N LEU A 130 2.83 13.39 43.36
CA LEU A 130 3.62 14.23 44.27
C LEU A 130 2.84 15.46 44.75
N LYS A 131 1.93 16.01 43.94
CA LYS A 131 1.08 17.15 44.32
C LYS A 131 0.04 16.74 45.37
N ARG A 132 -0.61 15.59 45.21
CA ARG A 132 -1.77 15.13 46.00
C ARG A 132 -1.40 14.55 47.37
N LYS A 133 -0.23 13.93 47.53
CA LYS A 133 0.26 13.36 48.82
C LYS A 133 -0.64 12.26 49.41
N LEU A 134 -1.26 11.44 48.57
CA LEU A 134 -2.17 10.36 48.96
C LEU A 134 -1.62 8.99 48.55
N LEU A 135 -1.98 7.94 49.29
CA LEU A 135 -1.52 6.58 49.03
C LEU A 135 -2.09 6.01 47.72
N VAL A 136 -3.40 6.14 47.52
CA VAL A 136 -4.10 5.53 46.38
C VAL A 136 -3.56 6.03 45.02
N PRO A 137 -3.35 7.34 44.77
CA PRO A 137 -2.69 7.81 43.55
C PRO A 137 -1.25 7.29 43.39
N THR A 138 -0.54 7.08 44.51
CA THR A 138 0.82 6.51 44.50
C THR A 138 0.80 5.05 44.05
N ILE A 139 -0.15 4.25 44.54
CA ILE A 139 -0.36 2.86 44.11
C ILE A 139 -0.74 2.81 42.62
N PHE A 140 -1.69 3.64 42.17
CA PHE A 140 -2.09 3.66 40.76
C PHE A 140 -0.98 4.14 39.83
N SER A 141 -0.10 5.05 40.27
CA SER A 141 1.09 5.43 39.51
C SER A 141 2.02 4.24 39.23
N PHE A 142 2.10 3.27 40.15
CA PHE A 142 2.88 2.05 39.93
C PHE A 142 2.29 1.17 38.83
N PHE A 143 0.96 1.00 38.80
CA PHE A 143 0.29 0.28 37.71
C PHE A 143 0.46 0.98 36.36
N ARG A 144 0.36 2.31 36.33
CA ARG A 144 0.60 3.10 35.11
C ARG A 144 2.04 2.97 34.61
N LEU A 145 3.02 2.91 35.51
CA LEU A 145 4.42 2.65 35.15
C LEU A 145 4.57 1.31 34.42
N GLY A 146 3.93 0.24 34.93
CA GLY A 146 3.95 -1.08 34.30
C GLY A 146 3.36 -1.06 32.89
N ALA A 147 2.21 -0.39 32.72
CA ALA A 147 1.56 -0.27 31.42
C ALA A 147 2.35 0.57 30.41
N THR A 148 2.88 1.72 30.84
CA THR A 148 3.77 2.55 30.02
C THR A 148 5.03 1.78 29.63
N GLY A 149 5.61 1.00 30.56
CA GLY A 149 6.77 0.14 30.28
C GLY A 149 6.48 -0.93 29.22
N ALA A 150 5.32 -1.59 29.30
CA ALA A 150 4.89 -2.57 28.30
C ALA A 150 4.69 -1.93 26.92
N PHE A 151 4.05 -0.76 26.85
CA PHE A 151 3.89 -0.01 25.61
C PHE A 151 5.24 0.40 25.00
N LEU A 152 6.12 0.99 25.80
CA LEU A 152 7.45 1.42 25.37
C LEU A 152 8.32 0.24 24.90
N TYR A 153 8.20 -0.93 25.54
CA TYR A 153 8.89 -2.14 25.09
C TYR A 153 8.52 -2.50 23.64
N ILE A 154 7.21 -2.48 23.31
CA ILE A 154 6.74 -2.79 21.96
C ILE A 154 7.28 -1.76 20.96
N VAL A 155 7.19 -0.46 21.28
CA VAL A 155 7.69 0.60 20.38
C VAL A 155 9.20 0.54 20.20
N PHE A 156 9.97 0.24 21.25
CA PHE A 156 11.43 0.08 21.14
C PHE A 156 11.85 -1.18 20.38
N VAL A 157 11.08 -2.27 20.46
CA VAL A 157 11.32 -3.45 19.62
C VAL A 157 11.17 -3.08 18.15
N GLU A 158 10.13 -2.34 17.79
CA GLU A 158 9.93 -1.87 16.42
C GLU A 158 11.03 -0.89 15.98
N LEU A 159 11.37 0.12 16.79
CA LEU A 159 12.51 1.01 16.52
C LEU A 159 13.84 0.25 16.36
N GLY A 160 14.08 -0.77 17.18
CA GLY A 160 15.31 -1.56 17.12
C GLY A 160 15.42 -2.41 15.85
N LYS A 161 14.29 -2.91 15.32
CA LYS A 161 14.23 -3.56 14.00
C LYS A 161 14.50 -2.58 12.86
N LEU A 162 14.14 -1.31 13.05
CA LEU A 162 14.37 -0.28 12.03
C LEU A 162 15.82 0.19 11.99
N SER A 163 16.64 -0.05 13.02
CA SER A 163 17.90 0.70 13.20
C SER A 163 19.17 -0.14 13.31
N ASP A 164 19.13 -1.37 12.79
CA ASP A 164 20.22 -2.35 12.85
C ASP A 164 20.88 -2.42 14.25
N SER A 165 20.04 -2.32 15.29
CA SER A 165 20.40 -2.38 16.71
C SER A 165 21.23 -1.22 17.32
N SER A 166 21.33 -0.04 16.68
CA SER A 166 21.99 1.15 17.26
C SER A 166 21.09 2.39 17.30
N LEU A 167 20.87 2.94 18.50
CA LEU A 167 20.15 4.21 18.71
C LEU A 167 20.89 5.43 18.13
N VAL A 168 22.22 5.36 17.96
CA VAL A 168 22.99 6.45 17.33
C VAL A 168 22.66 6.55 15.84
N THR A 169 22.49 5.39 15.20
CA THR A 169 22.11 5.30 13.78
C THR A 169 20.71 5.85 13.56
N VAL A 170 19.75 5.54 14.44
CA VAL A 170 18.40 6.16 14.45
C VAL A 170 18.47 7.69 14.41
N LEU A 171 19.31 8.29 15.26
CA LEU A 171 19.42 9.74 15.33
C LEU A 171 20.09 10.32 14.08
N GLN A 172 21.10 9.66 13.52
CA GLN A 172 21.75 10.09 12.29
C GLN A 172 20.78 10.05 11.10
N ASP A 173 20.06 8.94 10.93
CA ASP A 173 19.07 8.76 9.87
C ASP A 173 17.91 9.76 10.04
N PHE A 174 17.51 10.02 11.28
CA PHE A 174 16.49 11.02 11.61
C PHE A 174 16.91 12.43 11.15
N TYR A 175 18.14 12.86 11.44
CA TYR A 175 18.63 14.18 11.04
C TYR A 175 18.83 14.33 9.53
N ARG A 176 19.18 13.23 8.85
CA ARG A 176 19.42 13.21 7.39
C ARG A 176 18.16 12.96 6.57
N SER A 177 17.02 12.72 7.22
CA SER A 177 15.80 12.27 6.55
C SER A 177 16.07 11.03 5.69
N GLN A 178 16.82 10.07 6.25
CA GLN A 178 17.11 8.80 5.63
C GLN A 178 16.21 7.71 6.23
N ILE A 179 15.72 6.82 5.38
CA ILE A 179 14.94 5.67 5.78
C ILE A 179 15.93 4.59 6.18
N PRO A 180 15.90 4.15 7.45
CA PRO A 180 16.88 3.20 7.93
C PRO A 180 16.56 1.80 7.40
N ASN A 181 17.61 1.01 7.17
CA ASN A 181 17.47 -0.35 6.64
C ASN A 181 16.77 -1.25 7.66
N GLN A 182 15.69 -1.91 7.24
CA GLN A 182 14.98 -2.83 8.13
C GLN A 182 15.81 -4.10 8.36
N SER A 183 16.13 -4.39 9.61
CA SER A 183 16.73 -5.64 10.02
C SER A 183 15.70 -6.53 10.72
N ASN A 184 16.00 -7.84 10.80
CA ASN A 184 15.23 -8.76 11.64
C ASN A 184 15.81 -8.86 13.06
N TYR A 185 16.92 -8.17 13.35
CA TYR A 185 17.69 -8.34 14.56
C TYR A 185 17.67 -7.05 15.39
N TYR A 186 17.26 -7.15 16.64
CA TYR A 186 17.29 -6.03 17.58
C TYR A 186 18.03 -6.43 18.87
N ASN A 187 18.75 -5.48 19.46
CA ASN A 187 19.48 -5.73 20.68
C ASN A 187 18.54 -5.63 21.90
N LYS A 188 18.06 -6.79 22.36
CA LYS A 188 17.17 -6.90 23.51
C LYS A 188 17.79 -6.32 24.79
N GLU A 189 19.11 -6.45 24.98
CA GLU A 189 19.80 -5.94 26.18
C GLU A 189 19.80 -4.42 26.23
N GLN A 190 20.03 -3.75 25.10
CA GLN A 190 19.96 -2.28 25.01
C GLN A 190 18.55 -1.76 25.33
N ILE A 191 17.51 -2.40 24.78
CA ILE A 191 16.11 -2.04 25.05
C ILE A 191 15.79 -2.20 26.54
N ILE A 192 16.15 -3.34 27.13
CA ILE A 192 15.93 -3.59 28.57
C ILE A 192 16.69 -2.58 29.42
N THR A 193 17.92 -2.25 29.05
CA THR A 193 18.73 -1.24 29.74
C THR A 193 18.05 0.13 29.70
N ALA A 194 17.61 0.58 28.53
CA ALA A 194 16.89 1.84 28.37
C ALA A 194 15.60 1.89 29.21
N LEU A 195 14.80 0.82 29.17
CA LEU A 195 13.57 0.70 29.97
C LEU A 195 13.85 0.70 31.47
N THR A 196 14.94 0.06 31.90
CA THR A 196 15.35 0.00 33.31
C THR A 196 15.75 1.39 33.82
N VAL A 197 16.50 2.15 33.02
CA VAL A 197 16.86 3.54 33.34
C VAL A 197 15.61 4.43 33.45
N ILE A 198 14.70 4.33 32.47
CA ILE A 198 13.42 5.05 32.48
C ILE A 198 12.62 4.69 33.74
N ALA A 199 12.48 3.40 34.03
CA ALA A 199 11.73 2.93 35.20
C ALA A 199 12.35 3.42 36.51
N ALA A 200 13.67 3.41 36.65
CA ALA A 200 14.35 3.93 37.83
C ALA A 200 14.05 5.41 38.08
N VAL A 201 14.06 6.24 37.03
CA VAL A 201 13.72 7.67 37.12
C VAL A 201 12.26 7.87 37.58
N MET A 202 11.32 7.07 37.07
CA MET A 202 9.91 7.17 37.48
C MET A 202 9.70 6.66 38.92
N LEU A 203 10.35 5.56 39.29
CA LEU A 203 10.26 4.96 40.62
C LEU A 203 10.78 5.91 41.70
N CYS A 204 11.84 6.66 41.45
CA CYS A 204 12.33 7.69 42.38
C CYS A 204 11.21 8.67 42.80
N GLY A 205 10.40 9.14 41.86
CA GLY A 205 9.29 10.05 42.14
C GLY A 205 8.15 9.40 42.92
N ILE A 206 7.83 8.14 42.58
CA ILE A 206 6.82 7.34 43.30
C ILE A 206 7.29 7.08 44.75
N LEU A 207 8.56 6.73 44.95
CA LEU A 207 9.15 6.51 46.27
C LEU A 207 9.16 7.79 47.11
N ILE A 208 9.52 8.94 46.52
CA ILE A 208 9.43 10.24 47.20
C ILE A 208 7.99 10.50 47.66
N SER A 209 6.98 10.25 46.80
CA SER A 209 5.57 10.39 47.17
C SER A 209 5.17 9.48 48.33
N LEU A 210 5.59 8.22 48.29
CA LEU A 210 5.31 7.22 49.32
C LEU A 210 5.92 7.63 50.67
N ILE A 211 7.19 8.04 50.69
CA ILE A 211 7.89 8.50 51.89
C ILE A 211 7.18 9.71 52.50
N ILE A 212 6.76 10.68 51.67
CA ILE A 212 6.05 11.87 52.14
C ILE A 212 4.69 11.50 52.72
N TRP A 213 3.97 10.57 52.09
CA TRP A 213 2.70 10.08 52.63
C TRP A 213 2.91 9.39 53.98
N MET A 214 3.89 8.49 54.11
CA MET A 214 4.22 7.82 55.38
C MET A 214 4.56 8.83 56.47
N LYS A 215 5.43 9.80 56.18
CA LYS A 215 5.81 10.86 57.14
C LYS A 215 4.64 11.78 57.50
N LYS A 216 3.73 12.07 56.56
CA LYS A 216 2.50 12.82 56.83
C LYS A 216 1.60 12.03 57.80
N ARG A 217 1.42 10.73 57.56
CA ARG A 217 0.61 9.85 58.41
C ARG A 217 1.18 9.72 59.83
N LEU A 218 2.51 9.66 59.96
CA LEU A 218 3.20 9.60 61.26
C LEU A 218 3.36 10.97 61.94
N ARG A 219 2.86 12.07 61.33
CA ARG A 219 3.02 13.46 61.81
C ARG A 219 4.50 13.92 61.98
N VAL A 220 5.45 13.29 61.27
CA VAL A 220 6.91 13.62 61.30
C VAL A 220 7.34 14.42 60.05
N ASN A 221 6.40 14.86 59.21
CA ASN A 221 6.70 15.61 57.99
C ASN A 221 7.30 16.99 58.29
N ASN A 222 8.46 17.31 57.72
CA ASN A 222 9.17 18.57 58.00
C ASN A 222 9.23 19.54 56.80
N ARG A 223 9.83 20.72 57.00
CA ARG A 223 9.98 21.75 55.95
C ARG A 223 10.85 21.26 54.79
N THR A 224 11.89 20.48 55.07
CA THR A 224 12.83 19.93 54.09
C THR A 224 12.15 18.92 53.18
N ASP A 225 11.33 18.02 53.72
CA ASP A 225 10.53 17.03 52.97
C ASP A 225 9.61 17.74 51.97
N ASN A 226 8.93 18.80 52.40
CA ASN A 226 8.07 19.60 51.54
C ASN A 226 8.86 20.36 50.46
N MET A 227 10.10 20.78 50.74
CA MET A 227 10.98 21.40 49.75
C MET A 227 11.43 20.39 48.68
N VAL A 228 11.90 19.20 49.10
CA VAL A 228 12.31 18.12 48.19
C VAL A 228 11.16 17.74 47.27
N ARG A 229 9.96 17.55 47.80
CA ARG A 229 8.74 17.29 47.02
C ARG A 229 8.48 18.34 45.95
N ARG A 230 8.51 19.63 46.33
CA ARG A 230 8.22 20.75 45.42
C ARG A 230 9.25 20.80 44.29
N LYS A 231 10.53 20.59 44.60
CA LYS A 231 11.60 20.53 43.59
C LYS A 231 11.42 19.33 42.66
N ALA A 232 11.20 18.13 43.21
CA ALA A 232 10.94 16.93 42.41
C ALA A 232 9.73 17.13 41.49
N ALA A 233 8.60 17.58 42.01
CA ALA A 233 7.41 17.87 41.21
C ALA A 233 7.69 18.90 40.09
N GLY A 234 8.48 19.94 40.38
CA GLY A 234 8.93 20.90 39.37
C GLY A 234 9.73 20.26 38.23
N ILE A 235 10.66 19.36 38.58
CA ILE A 235 11.49 18.62 37.63
C ILE A 235 10.63 17.71 36.73
N TYR A 236 9.75 16.88 37.33
CA TYR A 236 8.86 15.99 36.58
C TYR A 236 7.95 16.77 35.62
N ARG A 237 7.36 17.88 36.07
CA ARG A 237 6.54 18.74 35.21
C ARG A 237 7.34 19.34 34.06
N TYR A 238 8.56 19.81 34.32
CA TYR A 238 9.42 20.37 33.28
C TYR A 238 9.71 19.33 32.19
N PHE A 239 10.15 18.12 32.57
CA PHE A 239 10.40 17.05 31.60
C PHE A 239 9.15 16.60 30.87
N ALA A 240 7.99 16.54 31.53
CA ALA A 240 6.72 16.19 30.90
C ALA A 240 6.37 17.16 29.76
N VAL A 241 6.46 18.47 30.02
CA VAL A 241 6.20 19.52 29.02
C VAL A 241 7.22 19.45 27.89
N THR A 242 8.51 19.31 28.21
CA THR A 242 9.58 19.21 27.21
C THR A 242 9.37 18.02 26.28
N LEU A 243 9.01 16.84 26.80
CA LEU A 243 8.72 15.66 25.97
C LEU A 243 7.46 15.85 25.12
N LEU A 244 6.45 16.56 25.62
CA LEU A 244 5.27 16.90 24.81
C LEU A 244 5.65 17.81 23.63
N CYS A 245 6.52 18.80 23.85
CA CYS A 245 7.06 19.63 22.77
C CYS A 245 7.84 18.80 21.74
N PHE A 246 8.66 17.85 22.20
CA PHE A 246 9.36 16.92 21.30
C PHE A 246 8.38 16.02 20.52
N ALA A 247 7.30 15.55 21.12
CA ALA A 247 6.29 14.77 20.40
C ALA A 247 5.65 15.57 19.25
N VAL A 248 5.33 16.85 19.49
CA VAL A 248 4.83 17.76 18.44
C VAL A 248 5.88 17.96 17.35
N PHE A 249 7.13 18.22 17.73
CA PHE A 249 8.24 18.34 16.78
C PHE A 249 8.40 17.10 15.90
N PHE A 250 8.35 15.90 16.48
CA PHE A 250 8.43 14.65 15.73
C PHE A 250 7.22 14.43 14.81
N GLY A 251 6.02 14.85 15.22
CA GLY A 251 4.83 14.84 14.37
C GLY A 251 4.98 15.75 13.14
N VAL A 252 5.51 16.96 13.33
CA VAL A 252 5.80 17.89 12.22
C VAL A 252 6.91 17.34 11.32
N LYS A 253 7.96 16.78 11.92
CA LYS A 253 9.07 16.17 11.17
C LYS A 253 8.61 15.01 10.31
N GLN A 254 7.68 14.17 10.76
CA GLN A 254 7.10 13.10 9.94
C GLN A 254 6.48 13.62 8.63
N PHE A 255 5.83 14.79 8.67
CA PHE A 255 5.25 15.41 7.47
C PHE A 255 6.34 15.95 6.54
N ILE A 256 7.37 16.58 7.10
CA ILE A 256 8.54 17.04 6.34
C ILE A 256 9.24 15.86 5.65
N ASP A 257 9.46 14.76 6.37
CA ASP A 257 10.11 13.56 5.86
C ASP A 257 9.34 12.94 4.71
N ARG A 258 8.02 12.80 4.86
CA ARG A 258 7.15 12.29 3.80
C ARG A 258 7.24 13.13 2.52
N ASN A 259 7.31 14.44 2.64
CA ASN A 259 7.46 15.32 1.48
C ASN A 259 8.87 15.22 0.88
N ALA A 260 9.90 15.13 1.70
CA ALA A 260 11.28 14.92 1.24
C ALA A 260 11.41 13.62 0.43
N TYR A 261 10.83 12.52 0.90
CA TYR A 261 10.82 11.24 0.17
C TYR A 261 10.10 11.34 -1.18
N LYS A 262 8.97 12.06 -1.23
CA LYS A 262 8.24 12.29 -2.48
C LYS A 262 9.04 13.14 -3.46
N SER A 263 9.65 14.22 -2.99
CA SER A 263 10.49 15.10 -3.80
C SER A 263 11.73 14.40 -4.33
N GLU A 264 12.36 13.54 -3.52
CA GLU A 264 13.50 12.72 -3.95
C GLU A 264 13.11 11.74 -5.05
N TYR A 265 11.99 11.04 -4.90
CA TYR A 265 11.49 10.13 -5.93
C TYR A 265 11.12 10.87 -7.23
N LEU A 266 10.51 12.06 -7.12
CA LEU A 266 10.19 12.90 -8.27
C LEU A 266 11.45 13.39 -9.00
N ASN A 267 12.47 13.84 -8.27
CA ASN A 267 13.75 14.22 -8.88
C ASN A 267 14.43 13.04 -9.58
N ALA A 268 14.36 11.85 -8.98
CA ALA A 268 14.85 10.63 -9.60
C ALA A 268 14.06 10.26 -10.87
N PHE A 269 12.74 10.42 -10.85
CA PHE A 269 11.91 10.24 -12.04
C PHE A 269 12.25 11.23 -13.15
N GLU A 270 12.40 12.52 -12.83
CA GLU A 270 12.85 13.54 -13.79
C GLU A 270 14.23 13.21 -14.37
N THR A 271 15.15 12.71 -13.53
CA THR A 271 16.49 12.28 -13.97
C THR A 271 16.41 11.13 -14.96
N VAL A 272 15.65 10.08 -14.64
CA VAL A 272 15.49 8.90 -15.52
C VAL A 272 14.69 9.27 -16.79
N GLN A 273 13.75 10.21 -16.70
CA GLN A 273 13.05 10.76 -17.87
C GLN A 273 14.03 11.47 -18.80
N GLN A 274 14.89 12.35 -18.28
CA GLN A 274 15.93 13.02 -19.08
C GLN A 274 16.85 12.00 -19.73
N MET A 275 17.30 10.96 -19.00
CA MET A 275 18.08 9.86 -19.59
C MET A 275 17.34 9.20 -20.75
N SER A 276 16.03 8.98 -20.62
CA SER A 276 15.22 8.37 -21.69
C SER A 276 15.09 9.27 -22.93
N GLU A 277 15.16 10.59 -22.76
CA GLU A 277 15.07 11.57 -23.84
C GLU A 277 16.42 11.79 -24.54
N THR A 278 17.54 11.67 -23.80
CA THR A 278 18.88 12.01 -24.31
C THR A 278 19.75 10.81 -24.68
N CYS A 279 19.65 9.69 -23.96
CA CYS A 279 20.59 8.58 -24.08
C CYS A 279 20.15 7.58 -25.16
N LYS A 280 21.07 7.27 -26.08
CA LYS A 280 20.86 6.28 -27.16
C LYS A 280 21.90 5.15 -27.13
N THR A 281 23.03 5.37 -26.47
CA THR A 281 24.11 4.38 -26.34
C THR A 281 24.48 4.11 -24.89
N VAL A 282 25.27 3.06 -24.67
CA VAL A 282 25.86 2.75 -23.37
C VAL A 282 26.81 3.87 -22.89
N GLU A 283 27.52 4.50 -23.83
CA GLU A 283 28.39 5.65 -23.56
C GLU A 283 27.58 6.85 -23.06
N ASP A 284 26.44 7.14 -23.68
CA ASP A 284 25.57 8.26 -23.27
C ASP A 284 25.10 8.07 -21.83
N VAL A 285 24.65 6.85 -21.47
CA VAL A 285 24.24 6.52 -20.09
C VAL A 285 25.39 6.70 -19.12
N THR A 286 26.59 6.24 -19.49
CA THR A 286 27.78 6.34 -18.65
C THR A 286 28.20 7.79 -18.44
N GLU A 287 28.17 8.63 -19.47
CA GLU A 287 28.48 10.05 -19.39
C GLU A 287 27.43 10.81 -18.58
N PHE A 288 26.15 10.51 -18.80
CA PHE A 288 25.05 11.10 -18.05
C PHE A 288 25.19 10.81 -16.56
N ILE A 289 25.43 9.55 -16.17
CA ILE A 289 25.59 9.16 -14.77
C ILE A 289 26.81 9.85 -14.13
N ARG A 290 27.93 10.00 -14.86
CA ARG A 290 29.12 10.71 -14.36
C ARG A 290 28.87 12.21 -14.15
N ALA A 291 27.97 12.81 -14.92
CA ALA A 291 27.60 14.22 -14.80
C ALA A 291 26.46 14.46 -13.79
N CYS A 292 25.77 13.40 -13.37
CA CYS A 292 24.63 13.47 -12.46
C CYS A 292 25.06 13.68 -11.00
N ASP A 293 24.24 14.40 -10.22
CA ASP A 293 24.44 14.62 -8.79
C ASP A 293 24.11 13.38 -7.92
N LEU A 294 23.54 12.33 -8.51
CA LEU A 294 23.19 11.09 -7.80
C LEU A 294 24.41 10.18 -7.65
N ASP A 295 24.60 9.64 -6.44
CA ASP A 295 25.73 8.77 -6.10
C ASP A 295 25.47 7.31 -6.54
N PHE A 296 25.62 7.04 -7.84
CA PHE A 296 25.47 5.70 -8.42
C PHE A 296 26.65 4.78 -8.06
N LYS A 297 26.34 3.54 -7.71
CA LYS A 297 27.31 2.47 -7.50
C LYS A 297 27.47 1.63 -8.75
N GLU A 298 28.73 1.41 -9.16
CA GLU A 298 29.07 0.53 -10.28
C GLU A 298 28.84 -0.95 -9.92
N SER A 299 28.24 -1.68 -10.85
CA SER A 299 28.16 -3.13 -10.83
C SER A 299 29.10 -3.71 -11.89
N ARG A 300 29.91 -4.69 -11.51
CA ARG A 300 30.90 -5.33 -12.39
C ARG A 300 30.75 -6.84 -12.34
N ASN A 301 30.98 -7.51 -13.48
CA ASN A 301 31.00 -8.97 -13.54
C ASN A 301 32.28 -9.56 -12.90
N ASN A 302 32.34 -10.89 -12.82
CA ASN A 302 33.52 -11.61 -12.29
C ASN A 302 34.81 -11.34 -13.09
N SER A 303 34.69 -10.88 -14.34
CA SER A 303 35.81 -10.50 -15.21
C SER A 303 36.25 -9.04 -15.01
N GLY A 304 35.53 -8.26 -14.19
CA GLY A 304 35.81 -6.85 -13.90
C GLY A 304 35.18 -5.85 -14.88
N GLU A 305 34.42 -6.32 -15.87
CA GLU A 305 33.72 -5.47 -16.84
C GLU A 305 32.49 -4.84 -16.20
N LEU A 306 32.20 -3.59 -16.58
CA LEU A 306 31.03 -2.86 -16.11
C LEU A 306 29.75 -3.49 -16.70
N THR A 307 28.84 -3.90 -15.83
CA THR A 307 27.54 -4.48 -16.21
C THR A 307 26.36 -3.59 -15.86
N GLY A 308 26.59 -2.51 -15.11
CA GLY A 308 25.50 -1.61 -14.74
C GLY A 308 25.83 -0.60 -13.65
N TYR A 309 24.83 0.19 -13.33
CA TYR A 309 24.84 1.17 -12.26
C TYR A 309 23.61 0.98 -11.37
N SER A 310 23.75 1.26 -10.08
CA SER A 310 22.61 1.22 -9.15
C SER A 310 22.64 2.43 -8.22
N TYR A 311 21.49 3.07 -8.05
CA TYR A 311 21.28 4.10 -7.04
C TYR A 311 20.18 3.63 -6.09
N LEU A 312 20.45 3.71 -4.80
CA LEU A 312 19.52 3.28 -3.76
C LEU A 312 19.50 4.30 -2.64
N SER A 313 18.36 4.97 -2.47
CA SER A 313 18.15 5.94 -1.40
C SER A 313 16.67 6.01 -1.06
N ASN A 314 16.33 5.95 0.23
CA ASN A 314 14.95 6.01 0.72
C ASN A 314 13.99 5.08 -0.05
N TYR A 315 12.99 5.64 -0.74
CA TYR A 315 12.05 4.90 -1.59
C TYR A 315 12.48 4.79 -3.05
N THR A 316 13.59 5.39 -3.42
CA THR A 316 14.09 5.43 -4.78
C THR A 316 15.10 4.32 -5.02
N GLN A 317 14.87 3.55 -6.06
CA GLN A 317 15.82 2.59 -6.61
C GLN A 317 15.92 2.85 -8.12
N ILE A 318 17.12 3.12 -8.61
CA ILE A 318 17.42 3.18 -10.04
C ILE A 318 18.40 2.07 -10.36
N GLU A 319 18.07 1.23 -11.32
CA GLU A 319 18.94 0.18 -11.85
C GLU A 319 19.17 0.44 -13.33
N CYS A 320 20.43 0.54 -13.72
CA CYS A 320 20.85 0.66 -15.12
C CYS A 320 21.59 -0.63 -15.48
N ASP A 321 20.94 -1.51 -16.22
CA ASP A 321 21.54 -2.73 -16.75
C ASP A 321 22.18 -2.40 -18.10
N LEU A 322 23.49 -2.67 -18.22
CA LEU A 322 24.25 -2.47 -19.45
C LEU A 322 24.58 -3.82 -20.04
N THR A 323 24.15 -4.07 -21.27
CA THR A 323 24.52 -5.29 -21.97
C THR A 323 25.89 -5.07 -22.62
N PRO A 324 26.96 -5.75 -22.18
CA PRO A 324 28.27 -5.61 -22.81
C PRO A 324 28.23 -6.10 -24.26
N GLU A 325 29.05 -5.51 -25.13
CA GLU A 325 29.19 -6.02 -26.50
C GLU A 325 29.52 -7.51 -26.47
N PRO A 326 28.82 -8.35 -27.26
CA PRO A 326 29.19 -9.74 -27.33
C PRO A 326 30.64 -9.80 -27.78
N ALA A 327 31.45 -10.60 -27.10
CA ALA A 327 32.69 -11.07 -27.70
C ALA A 327 32.32 -11.62 -29.09
N PRO A 328 33.14 -11.38 -30.13
CA PRO A 328 32.85 -11.82 -31.49
C PRO A 328 32.37 -13.27 -31.44
N SER A 329 31.13 -13.46 -31.88
CA SER A 329 30.42 -14.71 -31.63
C SER A 329 31.16 -15.85 -32.32
N LEU A 330 30.96 -17.07 -31.83
CA LEU A 330 31.44 -18.29 -32.46
C LEU A 330 30.95 -18.45 -33.93
N ALA A 331 30.05 -17.58 -34.41
CA ALA A 331 29.65 -17.47 -35.82
C ALA A 331 30.77 -16.92 -36.72
N GLU A 332 31.72 -16.12 -36.18
CA GLU A 332 32.97 -15.80 -36.90
C GLU A 332 33.96 -16.98 -36.89
N ALA A 333 33.76 -17.97 -36.01
CA ALA A 333 34.62 -19.15 -35.85
C ALA A 333 34.06 -20.43 -36.52
N ILE A 334 32.79 -20.44 -36.95
CA ILE A 334 32.14 -21.59 -37.57
C ILE A 334 31.31 -21.13 -38.77
N ASP A 335 31.70 -21.65 -39.93
CA ASP A 335 31.13 -21.51 -41.27
C ASP A 335 29.60 -21.22 -41.32
N GLY A 336 29.27 -19.92 -41.40
CA GLY A 336 28.22 -19.28 -42.21
C GLY A 336 26.76 -19.72 -42.10
N ASP A 337 26.44 -20.99 -42.33
CA ASP A 337 25.11 -21.35 -42.87
C ASP A 337 24.24 -22.16 -41.89
N THR A 338 24.70 -22.47 -40.67
CA THR A 338 24.02 -23.48 -39.82
C THR A 338 23.50 -22.96 -38.47
N TYR A 339 23.70 -21.69 -38.14
CA TYR A 339 23.19 -21.10 -36.88
C TYR A 339 22.02 -20.14 -37.14
N GLU A 340 22.07 -19.39 -38.24
CA GLU A 340 21.06 -18.39 -38.63
C GLU A 340 19.67 -19.01 -38.84
N ILE A 341 19.60 -20.28 -39.23
CA ILE A 341 18.37 -20.94 -39.62
C ILE A 341 17.86 -21.98 -38.60
N VAL A 342 18.67 -22.25 -37.58
CA VAL A 342 18.26 -22.88 -36.32
C VAL A 342 17.38 -21.94 -35.49
N ASP A 343 17.74 -20.68 -35.49
CA ASP A 343 17.13 -19.65 -34.66
C ASP A 343 15.78 -19.17 -35.25
N ASN A 344 15.71 -19.11 -36.59
CA ASN A 344 14.49 -18.87 -37.36
C ASN A 344 13.38 -19.93 -37.18
N LEU A 345 13.72 -21.13 -36.67
CA LEU A 345 12.77 -22.22 -36.47
C LEU A 345 12.25 -22.33 -35.03
N MET A 346 13.05 -21.88 -34.06
CA MET A 346 12.66 -21.84 -32.64
C MET A 346 11.75 -20.64 -32.34
N THR A 347 11.61 -19.70 -33.28
CA THR A 347 10.83 -18.45 -33.20
C THR A 347 9.34 -18.58 -33.58
N SER A 348 8.78 -19.80 -33.53
CA SER A 348 7.31 -19.97 -33.50
C SER A 348 6.67 -19.59 -32.16
N GLN A 349 7.46 -19.09 -31.20
CA GLN A 349 6.99 -18.38 -30.00
C GLN A 349 7.74 -17.06 -29.80
N GLY A 350 7.49 -16.08 -30.67
CA GLY A 350 7.23 -14.70 -30.24
C GLY A 350 8.37 -13.80 -29.73
N VAL A 351 9.65 -14.13 -29.90
CA VAL A 351 10.74 -13.15 -29.64
C VAL A 351 11.78 -13.22 -30.76
N PRO A 352 11.92 -12.20 -31.63
CA PRO A 352 13.01 -12.15 -32.60
C PRO A 352 14.32 -11.89 -31.87
N GLU A 353 15.27 -12.82 -31.86
CA GLU A 353 16.61 -12.60 -31.28
C GLU A 353 17.59 -11.94 -32.28
N ASP A 354 17.06 -11.03 -33.10
CA ASP A 354 17.84 -10.11 -33.93
C ASP A 354 17.87 -8.69 -33.32
N THR A 355 17.38 -8.56 -32.08
CA THR A 355 17.32 -7.33 -31.30
C THR A 355 17.94 -7.55 -29.93
N ARG A 356 19.15 -7.05 -29.74
CA ARG A 356 19.85 -7.00 -28.46
C ARG A 356 19.45 -5.72 -27.72
N GLU A 357 18.94 -5.88 -26.51
CA GLU A 357 18.78 -4.77 -25.56
C GLU A 357 20.18 -4.22 -25.24
N LEU A 358 20.49 -3.01 -25.68
CA LEU A 358 21.78 -2.35 -25.46
C LEU A 358 21.92 -1.99 -23.98
N PHE A 359 20.86 -1.39 -23.44
CA PHE A 359 20.75 -1.08 -22.02
C PHE A 359 19.29 -0.90 -21.61
N LYS A 360 19.07 -1.04 -20.31
CA LYS A 360 17.78 -0.86 -19.66
C LYS A 360 17.94 -0.05 -18.39
N VAL A 361 17.11 0.97 -18.22
CA VAL A 361 17.08 1.77 -17.00
C VAL A 361 15.71 1.62 -16.36
N GLN A 362 15.72 1.32 -15.06
CA GLN A 362 14.52 1.03 -14.28
C GLN A 362 14.51 1.91 -13.03
N LEU A 363 13.53 2.80 -12.93
CA LEU A 363 13.12 3.42 -11.68
C LEU A 363 12.08 2.54 -11.00
N ASN A 364 12.33 2.17 -9.75
CA ASN A 364 11.41 1.38 -8.93
C ASN A 364 11.30 1.97 -7.53
N VAL A 365 10.20 1.66 -6.85
CA VAL A 365 10.13 1.83 -5.40
C VAL A 365 11.04 0.80 -4.73
N ASN A 366 11.96 1.26 -3.89
CA ASN A 366 12.88 0.41 -3.13
C ASN A 366 12.10 -0.59 -2.25
N LYS A 367 12.18 -1.87 -2.62
CA LYS A 367 11.45 -2.95 -1.93
C LYS A 367 12.07 -3.30 -0.57
N TYR A 368 13.35 -3.01 -0.36
CA TYR A 368 14.08 -3.37 0.86
C TYR A 368 13.72 -2.47 2.05
N THR A 369 13.25 -1.26 1.79
CA THR A 369 12.81 -0.34 2.85
C THR A 369 11.38 -0.64 3.33
N VAL A 370 10.57 -1.40 2.58
CA VAL A 370 9.11 -1.47 2.81
C VAL A 370 8.57 -2.89 2.94
N LYS A 371 8.68 -3.48 4.14
CA LYS A 371 8.02 -4.78 4.45
C LYS A 371 6.51 -4.72 4.39
N LYS A 372 5.91 -3.56 4.65
CA LYS A 372 4.46 -3.34 4.54
C LYS A 372 3.96 -3.25 3.09
N GLY A 373 4.84 -3.19 2.09
CA GLY A 373 4.48 -3.07 0.68
C GLY A 373 3.41 -2.00 0.46
N THR A 374 2.29 -2.43 -0.12
CA THR A 374 1.12 -1.61 -0.46
C THR A 374 0.23 -1.20 0.72
N ASP A 375 0.60 -1.55 1.96
CA ASP A 375 -0.06 -1.05 3.17
C ASP A 375 0.76 0.03 3.89
N SER A 376 1.93 0.39 3.36
CA SER A 376 2.77 1.44 3.93
C SER A 376 2.09 2.81 3.81
N PHE A 377 1.98 3.51 4.94
CA PHE A 377 1.34 4.82 5.00
C PHE A 377 2.21 5.90 4.34
N THR A 378 3.52 5.73 4.43
CA THR A 378 4.49 6.66 3.84
C THR A 378 4.62 6.45 2.33
N LEU A 379 4.58 5.22 1.83
CA LEU A 379 4.57 4.95 0.38
C LEU A 379 3.31 5.42 -0.33
N LYS A 380 2.15 5.46 0.36
CA LYS A 380 0.89 5.98 -0.19
C LYS A 380 0.99 7.38 -0.79
N CYS A 381 2.03 8.16 -0.45
CA CYS A 381 2.26 9.47 -1.04
C CYS A 381 2.70 9.43 -2.51
N LEU A 382 3.14 8.26 -3.00
CA LEU A 382 3.60 8.00 -4.36
C LEU A 382 2.55 7.28 -5.22
N TRP A 383 1.39 6.92 -4.66
CA TRP A 383 0.36 6.19 -5.40
C TRP A 383 -0.61 7.15 -6.07
N ALA A 384 -1.10 6.73 -7.22
CA ALA A 384 -2.10 7.44 -7.99
C ALA A 384 -3.48 7.30 -7.30
N ASP A 385 -4.29 8.33 -7.39
CA ASP A 385 -5.65 8.33 -6.85
C ASP A 385 -6.73 8.15 -7.95
N GLU A 386 -8.00 8.37 -7.60
CA GLU A 386 -9.11 8.25 -8.54
C GLU A 386 -9.10 9.34 -9.62
N GLU A 387 -8.56 10.53 -9.32
CA GLU A 387 -8.43 11.61 -10.30
C GLU A 387 -7.36 11.23 -11.34
N ASP A 388 -6.26 10.63 -10.89
CA ASP A 388 -5.22 10.08 -11.76
C ASP A 388 -5.74 8.91 -12.63
N GLU A 389 -6.59 8.02 -12.09
CA GLU A 389 -7.26 6.97 -12.87
C GLU A 389 -8.13 7.55 -13.98
N GLU A 390 -8.92 8.59 -13.67
CA GLU A 390 -9.75 9.28 -14.66
C GLU A 390 -8.91 9.98 -15.72
N TYR A 391 -7.82 10.64 -15.33
CA TYR A 391 -6.87 11.23 -16.26
C TYR A 391 -6.29 10.18 -17.21
N LEU A 392 -5.83 9.03 -16.71
CA LEU A 392 -5.32 7.96 -17.57
C LEU A 392 -6.39 7.43 -18.53
N ALA A 393 -7.65 7.40 -18.09
CA ALA A 393 -8.76 6.90 -18.90
C ALA A 393 -9.22 7.88 -19.99
N ASP A 394 -8.94 9.18 -19.85
CA ASP A 394 -9.34 10.20 -20.83
C ASP A 394 -8.46 10.22 -22.10
N PHE A 395 -7.37 9.44 -22.12
CA PHE A 395 -6.44 9.37 -23.24
C PHE A 395 -6.64 8.12 -24.09
N THR A 396 -6.74 8.30 -25.41
CA THR A 396 -6.88 7.21 -26.39
C THR A 396 -5.53 6.95 -27.07
N PRO A 397 -4.77 5.91 -26.65
CA PRO A 397 -3.35 5.83 -27.00
C PRO A 397 -3.09 5.57 -28.49
N TYR A 398 -3.94 4.78 -29.14
CA TYR A 398 -3.75 4.41 -30.55
C TYR A 398 -4.06 5.54 -31.54
N ASN A 399 -4.64 6.66 -31.09
CA ASN A 399 -4.84 7.86 -31.91
C ASN A 399 -3.65 8.84 -31.81
N ALA A 400 -2.74 8.62 -30.86
CA ALA A 400 -1.62 9.48 -30.56
C ALA A 400 -0.30 8.86 -31.04
N ASN A 401 0.65 9.71 -31.41
CA ASN A 401 2.01 9.26 -31.72
C ASN A 401 2.81 8.99 -30.43
N SER A 402 4.00 8.36 -30.55
CA SER A 402 4.80 7.96 -29.38
C SER A 402 5.23 9.14 -28.50
N GLU A 403 5.49 10.33 -29.06
CA GLU A 403 5.85 11.53 -28.27
C GLU A 403 4.65 12.02 -27.45
N GLU A 404 3.47 12.11 -28.07
CA GLU A 404 2.22 12.49 -27.40
C GLU A 404 1.86 11.51 -26.28
N GLN A 405 2.00 10.20 -26.51
CA GLN A 405 1.77 9.18 -25.49
C GLN A 405 2.73 9.35 -24.30
N PHE A 406 4.01 9.53 -24.57
CA PHE A 406 5.02 9.73 -23.53
C PHE A 406 4.76 11.00 -22.70
N ASP A 407 4.49 12.12 -23.38
CA ASP A 407 4.18 13.41 -22.75
C ASP A 407 2.90 13.35 -21.91
N TYR A 408 1.92 12.54 -22.31
CA TYR A 408 0.71 12.33 -21.53
C TYR A 408 0.98 11.51 -20.26
N TYR A 409 1.65 10.36 -20.41
CA TYR A 409 1.89 9.42 -19.31
C TYR A 409 2.86 9.94 -18.26
N LYS A 410 3.85 10.77 -18.65
CA LYS A 410 4.77 11.40 -17.69
C LYS A 410 4.11 12.46 -16.80
N GLY A 411 2.87 12.87 -17.11
CA GLY A 411 2.10 13.82 -16.31
C GLY A 411 1.72 13.31 -14.91
N ILE A 412 1.70 11.99 -14.72
CA ILE A 412 1.47 11.33 -13.43
C ILE A 412 2.76 10.64 -12.98
N ILE A 413 3.08 10.71 -11.69
CA ILE A 413 4.24 10.03 -11.13
C ILE A 413 3.99 8.51 -11.13
N PRO A 414 4.74 7.71 -11.89
CA PRO A 414 4.58 6.27 -11.88
C PRO A 414 5.22 5.67 -10.63
N ARG A 415 4.76 4.49 -10.21
CA ARG A 415 5.42 3.67 -9.17
C ARG A 415 6.67 2.97 -9.71
N SER A 416 6.67 2.67 -11.01
CA SER A 416 7.83 2.15 -11.72
C SER A 416 7.86 2.73 -13.13
N PHE A 417 9.05 3.14 -13.56
CA PHE A 417 9.29 3.60 -14.91
C PHE A 417 10.48 2.85 -15.46
N ILE A 418 10.30 2.20 -16.61
CA ILE A 418 11.34 1.43 -17.28
C ILE A 418 11.49 2.01 -18.67
N PHE A 419 12.71 2.24 -19.11
CA PHE A 419 12.98 2.42 -20.53
C PHE A 419 14.14 1.53 -20.97
N SER A 420 14.02 0.99 -22.17
CA SER A 420 15.05 0.17 -22.81
C SER A 420 15.34 0.72 -24.20
N VAL A 421 16.59 0.54 -24.62
CA VAL A 421 17.03 0.83 -25.98
C VAL A 421 17.60 -0.46 -26.54
N ASP A 422 17.05 -0.88 -27.67
CA ASP A 422 17.46 -2.09 -28.36
C ASP A 422 18.19 -1.69 -29.66
N ASP A 423 19.06 -2.56 -30.19
CA ASP A 423 19.68 -2.36 -31.51
C ASP A 423 18.74 -2.69 -32.68
N SER A 424 17.44 -2.72 -32.41
CA SER A 424 16.42 -3.06 -33.39
C SER A 424 16.39 -2.02 -34.51
N PRO A 425 16.39 -2.45 -35.79
CA PRO A 425 16.18 -1.52 -36.90
C PRO A 425 14.73 -1.03 -37.00
N LEU A 426 13.81 -1.59 -36.21
CA LEU A 426 12.38 -1.29 -36.22
C LEU A 426 11.94 -0.46 -35.01
N ASN A 427 12.59 -0.62 -33.87
CA ASN A 427 12.27 0.08 -32.62
C ASN A 427 13.52 0.78 -32.09
N GLU A 428 13.40 2.06 -31.73
CA GLU A 428 14.51 2.82 -31.17
C GLU A 428 14.55 2.70 -29.64
N LYS A 429 13.38 2.72 -29.01
CA LYS A 429 13.25 2.80 -27.55
C LYS A 429 11.89 2.28 -27.14
N SER A 430 11.82 1.60 -26.00
CA SER A 430 10.57 1.31 -25.32
C SER A 430 10.53 2.02 -23.97
N CYS A 431 9.36 2.47 -23.55
CA CYS A 431 9.10 3.06 -22.25
C CYS A 431 7.87 2.40 -21.63
N SER A 432 7.94 2.01 -20.36
CA SER A 432 6.87 1.36 -19.63
C SER A 432 6.64 2.09 -18.31
N PHE A 433 5.44 2.63 -18.15
CA PHE A 433 4.95 3.28 -16.94
C PHE A 433 4.06 2.29 -16.19
N THR A 434 4.35 2.07 -14.91
CA THR A 434 3.48 1.29 -14.03
C THR A 434 2.98 2.19 -12.90
N TYR A 435 1.68 2.40 -12.85
CA TYR A 435 1.00 3.16 -11.81
C TYR A 435 0.39 2.21 -10.79
N TYR A 436 0.38 2.62 -9.53
CA TYR A 436 -0.38 1.93 -8.49
C TYR A 436 -1.52 2.83 -8.07
N ILE A 437 -2.74 2.45 -8.44
CA ILE A 437 -3.95 3.26 -8.28
C ILE A 437 -4.66 2.82 -6.99
N ILE A 438 -5.05 3.79 -6.15
CA ILE A 438 -5.95 3.58 -5.02
C ILE A 438 -7.31 4.17 -5.37
N SER A 439 -8.35 3.34 -5.36
CA SER A 439 -9.74 3.78 -5.52
C SER A 439 -10.62 3.14 -4.44
N GLY A 440 -11.17 3.96 -3.55
CA GLY A 440 -11.90 3.51 -2.37
C GLY A 440 -11.10 2.50 -1.53
N ASN A 441 -11.68 1.31 -1.33
CA ASN A 441 -11.06 0.19 -0.60
C ASN A 441 -10.23 -0.75 -1.51
N PHE A 442 -9.92 -0.30 -2.73
CA PHE A 442 -9.37 -1.13 -3.80
C PHE A 442 -8.06 -0.52 -4.28
N SER A 443 -7.17 -1.37 -4.74
CA SER A 443 -5.88 -0.96 -5.26
C SER A 443 -5.38 -1.95 -6.29
N TYR A 444 -4.83 -1.46 -7.38
CA TYR A 444 -4.34 -2.29 -8.49
C TYR A 444 -3.20 -1.62 -9.24
N GLU A 445 -2.53 -2.38 -10.10
CA GLU A 445 -1.45 -1.90 -10.96
C GLU A 445 -1.98 -1.67 -12.38
N GLU A 446 -1.68 -0.50 -12.93
CA GLU A 446 -2.03 -0.09 -14.29
C GLU A 446 -0.73 0.10 -15.07
N LYS A 447 -0.55 -0.64 -16.16
CA LYS A 447 0.65 -0.56 -17.01
C LYS A 447 0.34 0.15 -18.31
N ARG A 448 1.19 1.09 -18.71
CA ARG A 448 1.13 1.81 -19.99
C ARG A 448 2.49 1.73 -20.67
N GLU A 449 2.49 1.41 -21.96
CA GLU A 449 3.71 1.24 -22.75
C GLU A 449 3.72 2.22 -23.92
N VAL A 450 4.91 2.73 -24.23
CA VAL A 450 5.19 3.60 -25.37
C VAL A 450 6.37 2.99 -26.12
N VAL A 451 6.18 2.74 -27.41
CA VAL A 451 7.25 2.21 -28.27
C VAL A 451 7.58 3.28 -29.31
N TYR A 452 8.83 3.72 -29.32
CA TYR A 452 9.38 4.61 -30.33
C TYR A 452 9.83 3.77 -31.52
N ARG A 453 9.15 3.95 -32.64
CA ARG A 453 9.38 3.18 -33.86
C ARG A 453 10.27 3.97 -34.81
N THR A 454 11.10 3.26 -35.58
CA THR A 454 11.98 3.92 -36.54
C THR A 454 11.19 4.38 -37.78
N PRO A 455 11.70 5.36 -38.55
CA PRO A 455 11.13 5.72 -39.84
C PRO A 455 11.08 4.57 -40.86
N LEU A 456 11.88 3.51 -40.64
CA LEU A 456 11.80 2.29 -41.43
C LEU A 456 10.52 1.52 -41.11
N TYR A 457 10.18 1.33 -39.83
CA TYR A 457 8.94 0.69 -39.43
C TYR A 457 7.73 1.37 -40.05
N ASP A 458 7.63 2.71 -39.99
CA ASP A 458 6.48 3.44 -40.56
C ASP A 458 6.31 3.22 -42.06
N LYS A 459 7.44 3.15 -42.80
CA LYS A 459 7.43 2.83 -44.23
C LYS A 459 6.94 1.41 -44.50
N LEU A 460 7.43 0.43 -43.71
CA LEU A 460 7.01 -0.97 -43.82
C LEU A 460 5.53 -1.15 -43.43
N ASN A 461 5.07 -0.40 -42.41
CA ASN A 461 3.70 -0.43 -41.93
C ASN A 461 2.72 0.17 -42.96
N ALA A 462 3.05 1.34 -43.52
CA ALA A 462 2.25 1.96 -44.57
C ALA A 462 2.23 1.13 -45.87
N TYR A 463 3.26 0.33 -46.14
CA TYR A 463 3.26 -0.61 -47.25
C TYR A 463 2.41 -1.85 -46.96
N SER A 464 2.50 -2.41 -45.76
CA SER A 464 1.66 -3.52 -45.34
C SER A 464 0.18 -3.15 -45.28
N ASP A 465 -0.20 -1.91 -44.93
CA ASP A 465 -1.59 -1.43 -45.04
C ASP A 465 -2.12 -1.51 -46.47
N LYS A 466 -1.30 -1.11 -47.45
CA LYS A 466 -1.68 -1.18 -48.87
C LYS A 466 -1.84 -2.62 -49.33
N LEU A 467 -0.97 -3.53 -48.87
CA LEU A 467 -1.07 -4.94 -49.17
C LEU A 467 -2.31 -5.56 -48.52
N LEU A 468 -2.54 -5.28 -47.24
CA LEU A 468 -3.68 -5.78 -46.49
C LEU A 468 -4.99 -5.34 -47.15
N ALA A 469 -5.14 -4.05 -47.51
CA ALA A 469 -6.32 -3.56 -48.22
C ALA A 469 -6.55 -4.25 -49.58
N VAL A 470 -5.48 -4.64 -50.29
CA VAL A 470 -5.59 -5.44 -51.52
C VAL A 470 -6.04 -6.86 -51.20
N ILE A 471 -5.47 -7.49 -50.16
CA ILE A 471 -5.82 -8.86 -49.75
C ILE A 471 -7.27 -8.90 -49.27
N GLU A 472 -7.71 -7.98 -48.41
CA GLU A 472 -9.09 -7.90 -47.90
C GLU A 472 -10.11 -7.73 -49.03
N LYS A 473 -9.84 -6.84 -49.99
CA LYS A 473 -10.73 -6.61 -51.15
C LYS A 473 -10.84 -7.84 -52.06
N ASN A 474 -9.87 -8.75 -52.01
CA ASN A 474 -9.78 -9.93 -52.86
C ASN A 474 -9.71 -11.22 -52.01
N GLY A 475 -10.29 -11.23 -50.81
CA GLY A 475 -10.14 -12.30 -49.83
C GLY A 475 -10.66 -13.66 -50.28
N ASP A 476 -11.48 -13.71 -51.32
CA ASP A 476 -12.03 -14.92 -51.95
C ASP A 476 -11.08 -15.57 -52.99
N LEU A 477 -9.98 -14.90 -53.35
CA LEU A 477 -9.05 -15.38 -54.37
C LEU A 477 -8.05 -16.38 -53.80
N LEU A 478 -7.62 -17.35 -54.61
CA LEU A 478 -6.58 -18.31 -54.22
C LEU A 478 -5.21 -17.62 -54.03
N PRO A 479 -4.26 -18.23 -53.29
CA PRO A 479 -3.02 -17.55 -52.90
C PRO A 479 -2.17 -17.08 -54.09
N TYR A 480 -2.08 -17.89 -55.15
CA TYR A 480 -1.34 -17.53 -56.37
C TYR A 480 -1.97 -16.36 -57.15
N GLU A 481 -3.28 -16.13 -56.99
CA GLU A 481 -4.01 -15.02 -57.62
C GLU A 481 -3.82 -13.74 -56.83
N LEU A 482 -3.83 -13.84 -55.51
CA LEU A 482 -3.43 -12.76 -54.60
C LEU A 482 -2.00 -12.31 -54.86
N ALA A 483 -1.06 -13.26 -55.00
CA ALA A 483 0.34 -12.96 -55.32
C ALA A 483 0.46 -12.12 -56.60
N LYS A 484 -0.30 -12.44 -57.67
CA LYS A 484 -0.34 -11.63 -58.91
C LYS A 484 -0.88 -10.22 -58.66
N LYS A 485 -1.93 -10.07 -57.84
CA LYS A 485 -2.55 -8.77 -57.51
C LYS A 485 -1.62 -7.90 -56.67
N THR A 486 -0.94 -8.48 -55.68
CA THR A 486 0.04 -7.79 -54.85
C THR A 486 1.39 -7.62 -55.53
N LYS A 487 1.56 -8.16 -56.76
CA LYS A 487 2.83 -8.20 -57.49
C LYS A 487 3.95 -8.88 -56.69
N ALA A 488 3.58 -9.87 -55.88
CA ALA A 488 4.49 -10.70 -55.12
C ALA A 488 4.85 -11.97 -55.91
N LYS A 489 6.03 -12.51 -55.64
CA LYS A 489 6.49 -13.80 -56.15
C LYS A 489 6.35 -14.83 -55.03
N GLU A 490 5.66 -15.91 -55.33
CA GLU A 490 5.56 -17.06 -54.43
C GLU A 490 6.93 -17.71 -54.25
N GLN A 491 7.28 -17.99 -53.00
CA GLN A 491 8.46 -18.71 -52.58
C GLN A 491 8.06 -19.73 -51.53
N VAL A 492 8.35 -21.00 -51.81
CA VAL A 492 8.16 -22.09 -50.85
C VAL A 492 9.51 -22.34 -50.16
N ILE A 493 9.52 -22.27 -48.83
CA ILE A 493 10.69 -22.60 -48.02
C ILE A 493 10.44 -23.94 -47.35
N ASP A 494 11.40 -24.85 -47.48
CA ASP A 494 11.38 -26.17 -46.85
C ASP A 494 12.33 -26.19 -45.66
N TYR A 495 11.78 -26.35 -44.46
CA TYR A 495 12.52 -26.40 -43.19
C TYR A 495 12.89 -27.82 -42.75
N SER A 496 12.49 -28.83 -43.52
CA SER A 496 12.50 -30.23 -43.08
C SER A 496 13.92 -30.76 -42.80
N GLU A 497 14.91 -30.40 -43.62
CA GLU A 497 16.30 -30.81 -43.41
C GLU A 497 16.97 -30.05 -42.25
N GLU A 498 16.56 -28.82 -42.01
CA GLU A 498 17.07 -27.96 -40.94
C GLU A 498 16.67 -28.48 -39.56
N ILE A 499 15.38 -28.79 -39.41
CA ILE A 499 14.80 -29.31 -38.17
C ILE A 499 15.43 -30.67 -37.83
N LYS A 500 15.66 -31.52 -38.84
CA LYS A 500 16.38 -32.79 -38.66
C LYS A 500 17.82 -32.56 -38.18
N ARG A 501 18.53 -31.58 -38.75
CA ARG A 501 19.88 -31.19 -38.31
C ARG A 501 19.90 -30.73 -36.85
N LEU A 502 18.93 -29.91 -36.48
CA LEU A 502 18.77 -29.36 -35.13
C LEU A 502 18.56 -30.42 -34.06
N TYR A 503 17.60 -31.29 -34.32
CA TYR A 503 17.21 -32.33 -33.39
C TYR A 503 18.37 -33.29 -33.09
N LYS A 504 19.18 -33.58 -34.12
CA LYS A 504 20.40 -34.39 -34.01
C LYS A 504 21.47 -33.72 -33.14
N LYS A 505 21.57 -32.38 -33.17
CA LYS A 505 22.52 -31.59 -32.38
C LYS A 505 22.15 -31.53 -30.90
N PHE A 506 20.85 -31.52 -30.56
CA PHE A 506 20.35 -31.51 -29.18
C PHE A 506 20.10 -32.90 -28.57
N GLY A 507 20.58 -33.97 -29.22
CA GLY A 507 20.62 -35.32 -28.64
C GLY A 507 19.29 -36.09 -28.65
N GLY A 508 18.31 -35.66 -29.44
CA GLY A 508 17.05 -36.37 -29.59
C GLY A 508 17.19 -37.62 -30.46
N ASN A 509 16.80 -38.79 -29.95
CA ASN A 509 16.63 -40.03 -30.73
C ASN A 509 15.13 -40.31 -30.85
N SER A 510 14.49 -39.95 -31.97
CA SER A 510 13.09 -40.31 -32.21
C SER A 510 12.75 -40.37 -33.70
N SER A 511 12.16 -41.49 -34.11
CA SER A 511 11.59 -41.75 -35.44
C SER A 511 10.32 -40.93 -35.75
N LEU A 512 9.89 -40.05 -34.84
CA LEU A 512 8.76 -39.13 -35.05
C LEU A 512 9.08 -38.00 -36.05
N TYR A 513 10.36 -37.68 -36.26
CA TYR A 513 10.79 -36.52 -37.05
C TYR A 513 11.32 -36.87 -38.46
N ASP A 514 11.41 -38.16 -38.78
CA ASP A 514 11.86 -38.62 -40.11
C ASP A 514 10.88 -38.25 -41.24
N ASN A 515 9.62 -37.93 -40.89
CA ASN A 515 8.53 -37.63 -41.82
C ASN A 515 7.93 -36.22 -41.65
N ILE A 516 8.62 -35.30 -40.97
CA ILE A 516 8.13 -33.92 -40.86
C ILE A 516 8.52 -33.15 -42.13
N GLU A 517 7.53 -32.89 -42.97
CA GLU A 517 7.59 -31.88 -44.02
C GLU A 517 7.01 -30.58 -43.46
N ILE A 518 7.88 -29.62 -43.11
CA ILE A 518 7.46 -28.26 -42.74
C ILE A 518 7.85 -27.36 -43.89
N THR A 519 6.84 -27.00 -44.69
CA THR A 519 6.99 -26.02 -45.75
C THR A 519 6.18 -24.77 -45.40
N GLU A 520 6.77 -23.61 -45.62
CA GLU A 520 6.09 -22.33 -45.49
C GLU A 520 6.04 -21.66 -46.85
N THR A 521 4.84 -21.24 -47.26
CA THR A 521 4.67 -20.49 -48.50
C THR A 521 4.63 -19.00 -48.19
N ARG A 522 5.59 -18.26 -48.74
CA ARG A 522 5.79 -16.82 -48.53
C ARG A 522 5.62 -16.08 -49.84
N TYR A 523 5.07 -14.87 -49.78
CA TYR A 523 4.83 -14.03 -50.95
C TYR A 523 5.75 -12.81 -50.93
N VAL A 524 6.86 -12.90 -51.66
CA VAL A 524 7.92 -11.89 -51.67
C VAL A 524 7.59 -10.74 -52.63
N THR A 525 7.52 -9.54 -52.11
CA THR A 525 7.25 -8.31 -52.85
C THR A 525 8.52 -7.73 -53.48
N LYS A 526 8.38 -6.80 -54.44
CA LYS A 526 9.53 -6.13 -55.08
C LYS A 526 10.38 -5.30 -54.12
N SER A 527 9.82 -4.88 -52.99
CA SER A 527 10.54 -4.15 -51.92
C SER A 527 11.35 -5.09 -51.02
N GLY A 528 11.30 -6.40 -51.23
CA GLY A 528 12.00 -7.40 -50.43
C GLY A 528 11.22 -7.89 -49.20
N MET A 529 10.18 -7.19 -48.77
CA MET A 529 9.24 -7.73 -47.77
C MET A 529 8.53 -8.97 -48.28
N PHE A 530 8.15 -9.88 -47.38
CA PHE A 530 7.22 -10.95 -47.68
C PHE A 530 6.02 -10.93 -46.73
N TYR A 531 4.96 -11.58 -47.17
CA TYR A 531 3.82 -11.87 -46.30
C TYR A 531 3.47 -13.36 -46.37
N VAL A 532 2.87 -13.86 -45.30
CA VAL A 532 2.37 -15.23 -45.16
C VAL A 532 0.88 -15.16 -44.91
N LEU A 533 0.12 -15.96 -45.63
CA LEU A 533 -1.32 -16.08 -45.45
C LEU A 533 -1.58 -17.24 -44.50
N ASP A 534 -2.36 -16.98 -43.45
CA ASP A 534 -2.81 -18.01 -42.53
C ASP A 534 -4.05 -18.70 -43.11
N GLY A 535 -3.86 -19.96 -43.53
CA GLY A 535 -4.86 -20.79 -44.21
C GLY A 535 -4.52 -21.12 -45.68
N GLU A 536 -4.69 -22.38 -46.08
CA GLU A 536 -4.41 -22.83 -47.46
C GLU A 536 -5.46 -22.35 -48.49
N LYS A 537 -6.65 -21.96 -48.03
CA LYS A 537 -7.79 -21.54 -48.86
C LYS A 537 -8.54 -20.37 -48.25
N PRO A 538 -9.19 -19.53 -49.08
CA PRO A 538 -10.13 -18.51 -48.63
C PRO A 538 -11.25 -19.05 -47.73
N PRO A 539 -11.76 -18.24 -46.79
CA PRO A 539 -11.26 -16.91 -46.41
C PRO A 539 -10.02 -17.02 -45.51
N TYR A 540 -9.03 -16.17 -45.76
CA TYR A 540 -7.85 -16.07 -44.90
C TYR A 540 -8.19 -15.29 -43.63
N ALA A 541 -7.76 -15.79 -42.47
CA ALA A 541 -8.04 -15.15 -41.18
C ALA A 541 -7.01 -14.06 -40.85
N THR A 542 -5.72 -14.37 -41.08
CA THR A 542 -4.62 -13.46 -40.75
C THR A 542 -3.56 -13.40 -41.86
N VAL A 543 -2.79 -12.31 -41.86
CA VAL A 543 -1.65 -12.06 -42.76
C VAL A 543 -0.46 -11.65 -41.91
N LEU A 544 0.61 -12.44 -41.94
CA LEU A 544 1.85 -12.11 -41.25
C LEU A 544 2.76 -11.33 -42.22
N PHE A 545 3.32 -10.21 -41.80
CA PHE A 545 4.27 -9.42 -42.57
C PHE A 545 5.67 -9.50 -41.97
N ALA A 546 6.65 -9.73 -42.83
CA ALA A 546 8.06 -9.82 -42.46
C ALA A 546 8.97 -9.09 -43.44
N ASP A 547 10.16 -8.72 -42.95
CA ASP A 547 11.22 -8.12 -43.76
C ASP A 547 12.10 -9.17 -44.46
N LEU A 548 13.17 -8.72 -45.14
CA LEU A 548 14.11 -9.59 -45.86
C LEU A 548 14.91 -10.54 -44.95
N ASN A 549 14.99 -10.24 -43.65
CA ASN A 549 15.73 -11.03 -42.67
C ASN A 549 14.80 -11.99 -41.91
N ASN A 550 13.61 -12.28 -42.45
CA ASN A 550 12.58 -13.12 -41.82
C ASN A 550 12.02 -12.56 -40.50
N ARG A 551 12.17 -11.26 -40.23
CA ARG A 551 11.65 -10.67 -39.01
C ARG A 551 10.21 -10.27 -39.21
N TYR A 552 9.31 -11.01 -38.56
CA TYR A 552 7.91 -10.67 -38.47
C TYR A 552 7.74 -9.38 -37.65
N PHE A 553 7.12 -8.37 -38.24
CA PHE A 553 6.94 -7.06 -37.60
C PHE A 553 5.47 -6.64 -37.47
N ARG A 554 4.56 -7.34 -38.15
CA ARG A 554 3.13 -7.05 -38.10
C ARG A 554 2.27 -8.27 -38.42
N ILE A 555 1.15 -8.38 -37.72
CA ILE A 555 0.03 -9.26 -38.07
C ILE A 555 -1.14 -8.39 -38.52
N GLY A 556 -1.68 -8.65 -39.70
CA GLY A 556 -2.93 -8.08 -40.19
C GLY A 556 -4.06 -9.09 -40.01
N ILE A 557 -5.20 -8.66 -39.48
CA ILE A 557 -6.40 -9.50 -39.35
C ILE A 557 -7.40 -9.05 -40.42
N ILE A 558 -7.88 -9.98 -41.25
CA ILE A 558 -8.75 -9.66 -42.38
C ILE A 558 -10.19 -9.51 -41.90
N GLY A 559 -10.83 -8.39 -42.27
CA GLY A 559 -12.24 -8.13 -41.95
C GLY A 559 -12.48 -7.71 -40.50
N ASN A 560 -11.42 -7.36 -39.77
CA ASN A 560 -11.46 -6.90 -38.40
C ASN A 560 -10.81 -5.51 -38.27
N ASN A 561 -11.60 -4.49 -37.93
CA ASN A 561 -11.14 -3.10 -37.78
C ASN A 561 -10.38 -2.86 -36.45
N GLY A 562 -9.53 -3.81 -36.02
CA GLY A 562 -8.86 -3.78 -34.72
C GLY A 562 -9.75 -4.16 -33.53
N GLU A 563 -10.94 -4.69 -33.78
CA GLU A 563 -11.90 -5.17 -32.78
C GLU A 563 -11.57 -6.62 -32.37
N ALA A 564 -10.94 -6.83 -31.22
CA ALA A 564 -10.75 -8.18 -30.68
C ALA A 564 -11.80 -8.45 -29.58
N TYR A 565 -12.32 -9.67 -29.52
CA TYR A 565 -13.06 -10.11 -28.34
C TYR A 565 -12.12 -10.88 -27.44
N GLU A 566 -11.68 -10.24 -26.37
CA GLU A 566 -10.90 -10.88 -25.33
C GLU A 566 -11.84 -11.69 -24.43
N ALA A 567 -11.65 -13.00 -24.46
CA ALA A 567 -12.27 -13.91 -23.53
C ALA A 567 -11.27 -14.21 -22.42
N ASN A 568 -11.46 -13.60 -21.26
CA ASN A 568 -10.83 -14.08 -20.04
C ASN A 568 -11.73 -15.17 -19.42
N GLU A 569 -11.24 -15.97 -18.48
CA GLU A 569 -12.05 -17.00 -17.79
C GLU A 569 -13.34 -16.40 -17.19
N ASP A 570 -13.27 -15.12 -16.82
CA ASP A 570 -14.25 -14.48 -15.96
C ASP A 570 -15.12 -13.42 -16.66
N THR A 571 -14.66 -12.80 -17.75
CA THR A 571 -15.35 -11.76 -18.52
C THR A 571 -15.11 -11.93 -20.02
N ARG A 572 -16.09 -11.52 -20.84
CA ARG A 572 -15.92 -11.45 -22.31
C ARG A 572 -16.09 -10.02 -22.78
N SER A 573 -14.99 -9.31 -22.96
CA SER A 573 -14.95 -7.90 -23.32
C SER A 573 -14.51 -7.71 -24.77
N LEU A 574 -15.12 -6.73 -25.44
CA LEU A 574 -14.56 -6.15 -26.65
C LEU A 574 -13.32 -5.34 -26.25
N SER A 575 -12.19 -5.56 -26.92
CA SER A 575 -11.06 -4.66 -26.97
C SER A 575 -10.94 -4.06 -28.36
N ILE A 576 -10.57 -2.78 -28.43
CA ILE A 576 -10.28 -2.08 -29.68
C ILE A 576 -8.83 -1.65 -29.58
N ASN A 577 -7.99 -2.20 -30.46
CA ASN A 577 -6.53 -2.01 -30.43
C ASN A 577 -5.90 -2.32 -29.05
N GLY A 578 -6.43 -3.32 -28.34
CA GLY A 578 -5.94 -3.74 -27.01
C GLY A 578 -6.46 -2.93 -25.83
N TYR A 579 -7.46 -2.06 -26.03
CA TYR A 579 -8.06 -1.25 -24.97
C TYR A 579 -9.57 -1.48 -24.83
N HIS A 580 -10.10 -1.28 -23.64
CA HIS A 580 -11.52 -1.42 -23.32
C HIS A 580 -12.16 -0.07 -23.03
N PHE A 581 -13.43 0.08 -23.38
CA PHE A 581 -14.13 1.36 -23.30
C PHE A 581 -15.32 1.32 -22.36
N ASP A 582 -15.60 2.47 -21.74
CA ASP A 582 -16.82 2.68 -20.97
C ASP A 582 -17.91 3.39 -21.80
N ARG A 583 -19.07 3.63 -21.17
CA ARG A 583 -20.22 4.31 -21.79
C ARG A 583 -19.93 5.73 -22.29
N TYR A 584 -18.87 6.37 -21.80
CA TYR A 584 -18.48 7.73 -22.19
C TYR A 584 -17.30 7.74 -23.17
N GLY A 585 -16.84 6.58 -23.63
CA GLY A 585 -15.68 6.46 -24.52
C GLY A 585 -14.34 6.59 -23.80
N LYS A 586 -14.30 6.47 -22.47
CA LYS A 586 -13.03 6.46 -21.72
C LYS A 586 -12.33 5.12 -21.88
N CYS A 587 -11.00 5.16 -21.93
CA CYS A 587 -10.11 4.09 -22.39
C CYS A 587 -9.32 3.43 -21.24
N TYR A 588 -9.51 2.12 -21.06
CA TYR A 588 -8.93 1.33 -19.98
C TYR A 588 -8.04 0.22 -20.53
N SER A 589 -6.93 -0.09 -19.86
CA SER A 589 -6.04 -1.21 -20.26
C SER A 589 -6.60 -2.59 -19.91
N SER A 590 -7.60 -2.66 -19.03
CA SER A 590 -8.20 -3.92 -18.56
C SER A 590 -9.71 -3.77 -18.44
N ALA A 591 -10.43 -4.82 -18.84
CA ALA A 591 -11.88 -4.89 -18.73
C ALA A 591 -12.39 -4.83 -17.29
N GLU A 592 -11.59 -5.28 -16.31
CA GLU A 592 -11.97 -5.21 -14.89
C GLU A 592 -11.98 -3.76 -14.35
N HIS A 593 -11.22 -2.86 -15.00
CA HIS A 593 -11.13 -1.46 -14.61
C HIS A 593 -12.27 -0.62 -15.22
N VAL A 594 -13.01 -1.14 -16.19
CA VAL A 594 -14.10 -0.43 -16.86
C VAL A 594 -15.29 -0.25 -15.91
N PRO A 595 -15.71 1.00 -15.62
CA PRO A 595 -16.88 1.26 -14.79
C PRO A 595 -18.20 1.02 -15.55
N PHE A 596 -19.17 0.49 -14.81
CA PHE A 596 -20.56 0.44 -15.18
C PHE A 596 -21.33 1.53 -14.44
N TYR A 597 -22.26 2.19 -15.13
CA TYR A 597 -22.92 3.37 -14.59
C TYR A 597 -24.38 3.08 -14.27
N THR A 598 -24.81 3.50 -13.09
CA THR A 598 -26.23 3.67 -12.77
C THR A 598 -26.75 4.99 -13.35
N ARG A 599 -28.07 5.14 -13.45
CA ARG A 599 -28.70 6.36 -14.02
C ARG A 599 -28.44 7.63 -13.22
N ASP A 600 -28.18 7.51 -11.92
CA ASP A 600 -27.78 8.61 -11.05
C ASP A 600 -26.26 8.89 -11.07
N GLY A 601 -25.50 8.16 -11.90
CA GLY A 601 -24.09 8.40 -12.16
C GLY A 601 -23.13 7.63 -11.27
N ARG A 602 -23.60 6.74 -10.38
CA ARG A 602 -22.69 5.92 -9.56
C ARG A 602 -22.01 4.85 -10.41
N LYS A 603 -20.72 4.65 -10.14
CA LYS A 603 -19.85 3.69 -10.81
C LYS A 603 -19.84 2.35 -10.08
N TYR A 604 -19.81 1.27 -10.83
CA TYR A 604 -19.67 -0.10 -10.35
C TYR A 604 -18.65 -0.86 -11.19
N TYR A 605 -17.79 -1.62 -10.54
CA TYR A 605 -16.67 -2.31 -11.19
C TYR A 605 -16.77 -3.80 -10.96
N PHE A 606 -16.36 -4.58 -11.97
CA PHE A 606 -16.31 -6.03 -11.86
C PHE A 606 -15.17 -6.44 -10.92
N ARG A 607 -15.42 -7.44 -10.06
CA ARG A 607 -14.39 -8.03 -9.20
C ARG A 607 -14.60 -9.53 -8.99
N SER A 608 -13.51 -10.28 -9.10
CA SER A 608 -13.43 -11.69 -8.73
C SER A 608 -12.76 -11.83 -7.37
N VAL A 609 -13.37 -12.57 -6.44
CA VAL A 609 -12.85 -12.82 -5.09
C VAL A 609 -12.71 -14.33 -4.90
N LYS A 610 -11.51 -14.79 -4.54
CA LYS A 610 -11.27 -16.19 -4.16
C LYS A 610 -11.75 -16.41 -2.73
N ARG A 611 -12.62 -17.39 -2.53
CA ARG A 611 -13.10 -17.82 -1.23
C ARG A 611 -12.63 -19.24 -0.96
N SER A 612 -11.85 -19.39 0.10
CA SER A 612 -11.46 -20.72 0.55
C SER A 612 -12.67 -21.47 1.09
N THR A 613 -12.86 -22.67 0.57
CA THR A 613 -13.94 -23.58 0.99
C THR A 613 -13.62 -24.30 2.29
N GLY A 614 -12.37 -24.26 2.74
CA GLY A 614 -11.87 -25.05 3.86
C GLY A 614 -11.76 -26.55 3.59
N ASP A 615 -12.19 -27.02 2.41
CA ASP A 615 -12.05 -28.40 1.96
C ASP A 615 -10.88 -28.50 0.97
N PRO A 616 -9.78 -29.18 1.33
CA PRO A 616 -8.60 -29.32 0.47
C PRO A 616 -8.88 -30.05 -0.85
N ASN A 617 -10.04 -30.70 -1.03
CA ASN A 617 -10.40 -31.38 -2.28
C ASN A 617 -11.23 -30.52 -3.24
N ILE A 618 -11.84 -29.43 -2.77
CA ILE A 618 -12.73 -28.57 -3.58
C ILE A 618 -11.97 -27.36 -4.13
N GLY A 619 -10.84 -26.99 -3.51
CA GLY A 619 -10.07 -25.80 -3.88
C GLY A 619 -10.81 -24.49 -3.55
N ASP A 620 -10.20 -23.37 -3.89
CA ASP A 620 -10.83 -22.05 -3.71
C ASP A 620 -11.93 -21.84 -4.75
N ILE A 621 -13.11 -21.39 -4.31
CA ILE A 621 -14.21 -21.00 -5.20
C ILE A 621 -14.00 -19.52 -5.58
N LYS A 622 -14.06 -19.21 -6.87
CA LYS A 622 -14.11 -17.82 -7.36
C LYS A 622 -15.57 -17.31 -7.30
N GLU A 623 -15.83 -16.31 -6.48
CA GLU A 623 -17.11 -15.58 -6.45
C GLU A 623 -16.95 -14.26 -7.22
N LYS A 624 -17.96 -13.87 -8.01
CA LYS A 624 -17.91 -12.71 -8.92
C LYS A 624 -18.94 -11.66 -8.51
N TYR A 625 -18.52 -10.40 -8.49
CA TYR A 625 -19.33 -9.28 -7.99
C TYR A 625 -19.16 -8.02 -8.84
N TYR A 626 -20.15 -7.13 -8.74
CA TYR A 626 -20.04 -5.72 -9.10
C TYR A 626 -20.10 -4.86 -7.83
N THR A 627 -19.17 -3.93 -7.69
CA THR A 627 -18.99 -3.16 -6.46
C THR A 627 -18.69 -1.69 -6.74
N ASP A 628 -19.17 -0.82 -5.86
CA ASP A 628 -18.90 0.62 -5.87
C ASP A 628 -17.50 0.98 -5.32
N ARG A 629 -16.64 -0.03 -5.18
CA ARG A 629 -15.32 0.05 -4.54
C ARG A 629 -15.34 0.49 -3.07
N GLN A 630 -16.51 0.57 -2.44
CA GLN A 630 -16.67 1.00 -1.04
C GLN A 630 -17.38 -0.07 -0.23
N ASN A 631 -18.71 -0.10 -0.29
CA ASN A 631 -19.57 -0.88 0.61
C ASN A 631 -20.61 -1.73 -0.13
N SER A 632 -20.94 -1.41 -1.38
CA SER A 632 -21.98 -2.12 -2.13
C SER A 632 -21.36 -3.27 -2.91
N TRP A 633 -21.96 -4.46 -2.78
CA TRP A 633 -21.55 -5.66 -3.49
C TRP A 633 -22.78 -6.39 -4.04
N TYR A 634 -22.83 -6.56 -5.35
CA TYR A 634 -23.91 -7.26 -6.04
C TYR A 634 -23.33 -8.49 -6.75
N PRO A 635 -23.86 -9.70 -6.51
CA PRO A 635 -23.43 -10.89 -7.24
C PRO A 635 -23.59 -10.69 -8.75
N GLU A 636 -22.62 -11.15 -9.53
CA GLU A 636 -22.61 -11.03 -11.00
C GLU A 636 -23.92 -11.51 -11.64
N SER A 637 -24.51 -12.59 -11.11
CA SER A 637 -25.76 -13.17 -11.58
C SER A 637 -26.98 -12.24 -11.45
N GLN A 638 -26.88 -11.17 -10.66
CA GLN A 638 -27.91 -10.16 -10.47
C GLN A 638 -27.65 -8.87 -11.25
N CYS A 639 -26.52 -8.77 -11.96
CA CYS A 639 -26.08 -7.54 -12.61
C CYS A 639 -26.36 -7.57 -14.10
N PHE A 640 -27.18 -6.63 -14.56
CA PHE A 640 -27.59 -6.51 -15.95
C PHE A 640 -27.38 -5.08 -16.45
N VAL A 641 -27.35 -4.89 -17.77
CA VAL A 641 -27.26 -3.58 -18.44
C VAL A 641 -28.48 -3.41 -19.31
N ASP A 642 -29.15 -2.26 -19.21
CA ASP A 642 -30.32 -1.92 -20.02
C ASP A 642 -29.94 -1.47 -21.44
N GLU A 643 -30.94 -1.30 -22.31
CA GLU A 643 -30.72 -0.88 -23.71
C GLU A 643 -30.06 0.51 -23.84
N GLU A 644 -30.09 1.33 -22.79
CA GLU A 644 -29.41 2.63 -22.75
C GLU A 644 -27.98 2.53 -22.21
N GLY A 645 -27.52 1.35 -21.80
CA GLY A 645 -26.17 1.11 -21.29
C GLY A 645 -26.00 1.36 -19.79
N TYR A 646 -27.08 1.44 -19.01
CA TYR A 646 -27.01 1.59 -17.55
C TYR A 646 -27.12 0.25 -16.82
N ILE A 647 -26.33 0.08 -15.76
CA ILE A 647 -26.40 -1.11 -14.90
C ILE A 647 -27.68 -1.11 -14.06
N TYR A 648 -28.28 -2.29 -13.96
CA TYR A 648 -29.49 -2.61 -13.23
C TYR A 648 -29.25 -3.85 -12.37
N PHE A 649 -29.61 -3.77 -11.10
CA PHE A 649 -29.46 -4.85 -10.12
C PHE A 649 -30.80 -5.57 -9.91
N ASN A 650 -30.93 -6.77 -10.47
CA ASN A 650 -32.13 -7.60 -10.41
C ASN A 650 -32.24 -8.35 -9.06
N THR A 651 -32.29 -7.61 -7.96
CA THR A 651 -32.36 -8.16 -6.60
C THR A 651 -33.69 -8.85 -6.29
N ASP A 652 -34.75 -8.50 -7.02
CA ASP A 652 -36.10 -9.04 -6.87
C ASP A 652 -36.39 -10.25 -7.79
N GLY A 653 -35.46 -10.60 -8.68
CA GLY A 653 -35.63 -11.72 -9.62
C GLY A 653 -36.72 -11.50 -10.66
N SER A 654 -37.07 -10.25 -10.96
CA SER A 654 -38.17 -9.88 -11.85
C SER A 654 -37.90 -10.13 -13.34
N LEU A 655 -36.62 -10.23 -13.75
CA LEU A 655 -36.23 -10.45 -15.13
C LEU A 655 -36.38 -11.91 -15.59
N LYS A 656 -36.95 -12.12 -16.78
CA LYS A 656 -37.10 -13.44 -17.42
C LYS A 656 -36.24 -13.55 -18.68
N TYR A 657 -35.61 -14.71 -18.87
CA TYR A 657 -34.78 -15.00 -20.05
C TYR A 657 -35.63 -15.18 -21.32
N ASP A 658 -35.14 -14.64 -22.44
CA ASP A 658 -35.67 -14.77 -23.80
C ASP A 658 -34.68 -15.59 -24.63
N GLU A 659 -35.17 -16.54 -25.45
CA GLU A 659 -34.37 -17.47 -26.29
C GLU A 659 -33.41 -16.75 -27.25
N LYS A 660 -33.57 -15.44 -27.44
CA LYS A 660 -32.70 -14.57 -28.24
C LYS A 660 -31.48 -14.02 -27.48
N GLY A 661 -31.20 -14.47 -26.26
CA GLY A 661 -30.03 -14.07 -25.46
C GLY A 661 -30.23 -12.78 -24.65
N TYR A 662 -31.47 -12.39 -24.37
CA TYR A 662 -31.80 -11.19 -23.59
C TYR A 662 -32.62 -11.55 -22.35
N PHE A 663 -32.62 -10.66 -21.37
CA PHE A 663 -33.51 -10.69 -20.21
C PHE A 663 -34.58 -9.61 -20.34
N LYS A 664 -35.83 -9.89 -19.98
CA LYS A 664 -36.95 -8.97 -20.11
C LYS A 664 -37.64 -8.71 -18.77
N SER A 665 -37.96 -7.45 -18.52
CA SER A 665 -38.88 -7.07 -17.43
C SER A 665 -40.34 -7.33 -17.81
N SER A 666 -41.25 -7.24 -16.83
CA SER A 666 -42.70 -7.29 -17.04
C SER A 666 -43.21 -6.17 -17.96
N SER A 667 -42.49 -5.05 -18.05
CA SER A 667 -42.80 -3.92 -18.94
C SER A 667 -42.22 -4.09 -20.36
N GLY A 668 -41.54 -5.21 -20.65
CA GLY A 668 -40.96 -5.51 -21.96
C GLY A 668 -39.61 -4.85 -22.25
N LYS A 669 -38.98 -4.15 -21.29
CA LYS A 669 -37.63 -3.61 -21.44
C LYS A 669 -36.62 -4.76 -21.48
N ARG A 670 -35.59 -4.64 -22.33
CA ARG A 670 -34.54 -5.66 -22.47
C ARG A 670 -33.30 -5.29 -21.66
N TYR A 671 -32.63 -6.34 -21.23
CA TYR A 671 -31.45 -6.30 -20.41
C TYR A 671 -30.47 -7.38 -20.89
N ILE A 672 -29.18 -7.11 -20.77
CA ILE A 672 -28.09 -8.04 -21.09
C ILE A 672 -27.27 -8.24 -19.82
N LYS A 673 -26.68 -9.42 -19.59
CA LYS A 673 -25.78 -9.59 -18.44
C LYS A 673 -24.59 -8.65 -18.54
N ALA A 674 -24.19 -8.05 -17.42
CA ALA A 674 -23.11 -7.08 -17.40
C ALA A 674 -21.74 -7.68 -17.84
N THR A 675 -21.50 -8.96 -17.57
CA THR A 675 -20.30 -9.70 -18.01
C THR A 675 -20.26 -10.00 -19.50
N GLU A 676 -21.40 -9.84 -20.18
CA GLU A 676 -21.55 -10.12 -21.61
C GLU A 676 -21.57 -8.83 -22.44
N THR A 677 -21.60 -7.66 -21.80
CA THR A 677 -21.62 -6.33 -22.45
C THR A 677 -20.24 -5.71 -22.62
N SER A 678 -20.13 -4.81 -23.60
CA SER A 678 -18.94 -3.99 -23.84
C SER A 678 -19.34 -2.72 -24.60
N TRP A 679 -18.43 -1.75 -24.68
CA TRP A 679 -18.64 -0.50 -25.42
C TRP A 679 -17.62 -0.32 -26.52
N TYR A 680 -18.02 0.42 -27.55
CA TYR A 680 -17.13 0.96 -28.57
C TYR A 680 -16.40 2.20 -28.03
N ASP A 681 -15.40 2.66 -28.78
CA ASP A 681 -14.59 3.85 -28.48
C ASP A 681 -15.41 5.15 -28.41
N ASP A 682 -16.55 5.21 -29.09
CA ASP A 682 -17.52 6.30 -29.00
C ASP A 682 -18.51 6.19 -27.82
N GLY A 683 -18.38 5.17 -26.98
CA GLY A 683 -19.27 4.90 -25.85
C GLY A 683 -20.59 4.23 -26.22
N THR A 684 -20.77 3.78 -27.46
CA THR A 684 -21.97 3.02 -27.85
C THR A 684 -21.91 1.57 -27.39
N LEU A 685 -23.06 1.04 -26.93
CA LEU A 685 -23.14 -0.33 -26.42
C LEU A 685 -23.00 -1.35 -27.57
N ALA A 686 -22.03 -2.27 -27.45
CA ALA A 686 -21.80 -3.32 -28.43
C ALA A 686 -22.94 -4.36 -28.41
N ALA A 687 -23.55 -4.59 -29.57
CA ALA A 687 -24.70 -5.49 -29.68
C ALA A 687 -24.30 -6.97 -29.49
N PRO A 688 -25.08 -7.78 -28.75
CA PRO A 688 -24.79 -9.20 -28.50
C PRO A 688 -24.61 -10.06 -29.75
N GLN A 689 -25.27 -9.70 -30.86
CA GLN A 689 -25.25 -10.48 -32.12
C GLN A 689 -23.98 -10.26 -32.96
N ARG A 690 -23.28 -9.12 -32.80
CA ARG A 690 -21.99 -8.88 -33.48
C ARG A 690 -20.89 -9.79 -32.91
N LYS A 691 -20.93 -10.00 -31.60
CA LYS A 691 -20.03 -10.91 -30.85
C LYS A 691 -20.02 -12.33 -31.43
N THR A 692 -21.18 -12.89 -31.77
CA THR A 692 -21.29 -14.24 -32.35
C THR A 692 -20.74 -14.33 -33.77
N LYS A 693 -20.84 -13.26 -34.57
CA LYS A 693 -20.32 -13.23 -35.94
C LYS A 693 -18.80 -13.10 -35.99
N LEU A 694 -18.23 -12.21 -35.19
CA LEU A 694 -16.77 -12.03 -35.08
C LEU A 694 -16.09 -13.26 -34.45
N GLN A 695 -16.70 -13.87 -33.43
CA GLN A 695 -16.17 -15.10 -32.84
C GLN A 695 -16.16 -16.28 -33.83
N LYS A 696 -17.22 -16.45 -34.63
CA LYS A 696 -17.24 -17.47 -35.69
C LYS A 696 -16.17 -17.23 -36.76
N ALA A 697 -15.98 -15.96 -37.14
CA ALA A 697 -14.94 -15.60 -38.11
C ALA A 697 -13.53 -15.87 -37.58
N LEU A 698 -13.29 -15.72 -36.28
CA LEU A 698 -11.99 -15.96 -35.64
C LEU A 698 -11.76 -17.42 -35.22
N SER A 699 -12.82 -18.21 -34.98
CA SER A 699 -12.69 -19.63 -34.58
C SER A 699 -12.52 -20.59 -35.75
N GLY A 700 -12.59 -20.11 -37.00
CA GLY A 700 -12.46 -20.94 -38.20
C GLY A 700 -13.60 -21.94 -38.42
N ASP A 701 -14.75 -21.75 -37.77
CA ASP A 701 -15.95 -22.62 -37.83
C ASP A 701 -17.00 -22.16 -38.85
#